data_AF-A0AAF0RJ17-F1
#
_entry.id   AF-A0AAF0RJ17-F1
#
_cell.length_a   1.000
_cell.length_b   1.000
_cell.length_c   1.000
_cell.angle_alpha   90.00
_cell.angle_beta   90.00
_cell.angle_gamma   90.00
#
_symmetry.space_group_name_H-M   'P 1'
#
loop_
_entity.id
_entity.type
_entity.pdbx_description
1 polymer ?
#
loop_
_entity_poly.entity_id
_entity_poly.type
_entity_poly.pdbx_seq_one_letter_code
_entity_poly.pdbx_strand_id
1 'polypeptide(L)'
;MAQQLTDDETTFEQVGTGLTVYETDDLVEGVAKWLETPEDVIAFADLDDVSDVVVIARGGTTTFLTMALNAGIRGVVTLQGAPESHLGILCREYGIPAVMSVTFDKGVRTPRGEVVPADGVRIRLDVSSRPGGTVSVERGAPVDDSPAPESTAPAMSQEELAQIMLLLEKFGGVVPKGSEGDAVMQAEMTTRVLYTDAESIHRDLTREEVNEAIRYYTWNEWDALASRATEGESGLIPRQEYEAMGIMNCWFQHPRWLRAIEDRIGIDGVVDIASIAKREIGTKVNMLHIWALATAPSFGRGIALELGLHDADYEADRIRDAFGVVRRLYNGFWGDGPILTSMQGYRAEVLDRDWIDRFGQDRIALGVDADRSTFQRFQGAAELMGFLLHFDNRLGVSDHGPYPTDDGGFVLVRDIFLNEPAWHWNDPASPLPWSVTTAMFFGPDSGLDVQVIDISTAFTNPANYVPYIQGVAAYTRPTWDAPMSDIDVLSLEDMAALRTQIEAQSAALYGRIASMDRREKIEAGALTYTAGFALPFARAAGLLDELIADHDFLGIHPAVAACYDTIVSGVATEMIPRLFLTGSWGNPVPETASTGLVADETEFAVLQALRVRGFATTEQIAESTGLDAAAIDATLAATDERGHTQPTGGRRAMHTLTPAGRARAVLLAGDRLSATQRSTVADVYESFLFPNRDVKQLTADAQSGADVTERLEVVHGQIGAVLAQLGDVDPRFGRYGERLERAITAYRGGDRDALARPLSGSYHDVWMELHEDLIATLGRERTEDDE
;
A
#
# COMPACT_ATOMS: atom_id res chain seq x y z
N MET A 1 -9.62 9.86 49.94
CA MET A 1 -8.37 9.60 49.19
C MET A 1 -7.48 8.57 49.87
N ALA A 2 -6.90 8.79 51.06
CA ALA A 2 -5.94 7.82 51.65
C ALA A 2 -6.51 6.43 52.03
N GLN A 3 -7.81 6.31 52.30
CA GLN A 3 -8.46 5.04 52.69
C GLN A 3 -9.05 4.27 51.49
N GLN A 4 -9.17 4.93 50.33
CA GLN A 4 -9.65 4.34 49.07
C GLN A 4 -8.47 3.76 48.26
N LEU A 5 -7.27 4.36 48.39
CA LEU A 5 -6.02 3.84 47.83
C LEU A 5 -5.55 2.53 48.49
N THR A 6 -5.86 2.30 49.77
CA THR A 6 -5.39 1.11 50.52
C THR A 6 -6.20 -0.16 50.29
N ASP A 7 -7.49 -0.06 49.95
CA ASP A 7 -8.30 -1.23 49.56
C ASP A 7 -8.01 -1.64 48.10
N ASP A 8 -7.57 -0.70 47.27
CA ASP A 8 -7.42 -0.89 45.83
C ASP A 8 -6.15 -1.67 45.44
N GLU A 9 -5.03 -1.43 46.14
CA GLU A 9 -3.79 -2.22 46.00
C GLU A 9 -3.95 -3.69 46.44
N THR A 10 -5.03 -4.02 47.18
CA THR A 10 -5.28 -5.39 47.64
C THR A 10 -6.03 -6.24 46.62
N THR A 11 -6.66 -5.63 45.60
CA THR A 11 -7.51 -6.34 44.62
C THR A 11 -6.83 -6.51 43.26
N PHE A 12 -6.12 -5.47 42.80
CA PHE A 12 -5.43 -5.48 41.50
C PHE A 12 -3.91 -5.45 41.65
N GLU A 13 -3.22 -6.00 40.67
CA GLU A 13 -1.77 -6.03 40.52
C GLU A 13 -1.40 -5.47 39.15
N GLN A 14 -0.52 -4.47 39.11
CA GLN A 14 0.01 -3.95 37.85
C GLN A 14 0.87 -5.01 37.16
N VAL A 15 0.55 -5.30 35.90
CA VAL A 15 1.24 -6.32 35.10
C VAL A 15 1.77 -5.78 33.77
N GLY A 16 1.46 -4.54 33.41
CA GLY A 16 2.00 -3.94 32.20
C GLY A 16 2.01 -2.41 32.22
N THR A 17 2.85 -1.86 31.34
CA THR A 17 2.94 -0.41 31.09
C THR A 17 2.97 -0.16 29.58
N GLY A 18 2.39 0.95 29.15
CA GLY A 18 2.35 1.36 27.75
C GLY A 18 2.06 2.84 27.60
N LEU A 19 1.57 3.23 26.42
CA LEU A 19 1.31 4.61 26.04
C LEU A 19 -0.18 4.94 26.13
N THR A 20 -0.51 6.02 26.83
CA THR A 20 -1.88 6.51 27.00
C THR A 20 -2.40 7.15 25.71
N VAL A 21 -3.47 6.59 25.15
CA VAL A 21 -4.11 7.08 23.93
C VAL A 21 -5.16 8.15 24.21
N TYR A 22 -5.95 7.97 25.27
CA TYR A 22 -7.11 8.76 25.64
C TYR A 22 -7.03 9.10 27.13
N GLU A 23 -6.99 10.39 27.48
CA GLU A 23 -6.94 10.80 28.89
C GLU A 23 -8.34 10.84 29.52
N THR A 24 -8.49 10.17 30.66
CA THR A 24 -9.65 10.33 31.57
C THR A 24 -9.20 10.10 33.01
N ASP A 25 -9.82 10.83 33.95
CA ASP A 25 -9.58 10.64 35.39
C ASP A 25 -10.23 9.35 35.92
N ASP A 26 -11.11 8.72 35.12
CA ASP A 26 -11.79 7.49 35.49
C ASP A 26 -10.90 6.26 35.26
N LEU A 27 -10.81 5.40 36.28
CA LEU A 27 -10.23 4.07 36.14
C LEU A 27 -11.19 3.18 35.33
N VAL A 28 -10.66 2.52 34.29
CA VAL A 28 -11.47 1.74 33.35
C VAL A 28 -11.31 0.27 33.68
N GLU A 29 -12.36 -0.36 34.17
CA GLU A 29 -12.38 -1.78 34.48
C GLU A 29 -13.23 -2.56 33.47
N GLY A 30 -12.80 -3.77 33.15
CA GLY A 30 -13.52 -4.70 32.29
C GLY A 30 -12.88 -6.09 32.29
N VAL A 31 -13.45 -7.00 31.52
CA VAL A 31 -12.96 -8.39 31.36
C VAL A 31 -12.03 -8.46 30.14
N ALA A 32 -10.85 -9.04 30.30
CA ALA A 32 -9.88 -9.21 29.22
C ALA A 32 -10.37 -10.22 28.16
N LYS A 33 -10.20 -9.85 26.89
CA LYS A 33 -10.42 -10.74 25.75
C LYS A 33 -9.33 -10.56 24.69
N TRP A 34 -8.54 -11.60 24.42
CA TRP A 34 -7.57 -11.64 23.33
C TRP A 34 -8.26 -11.93 21.99
N LEU A 35 -7.95 -11.14 20.97
CA LEU A 35 -8.37 -11.34 19.58
C LEU A 35 -7.14 -11.43 18.68
N GLU A 36 -7.00 -12.53 17.93
CA GLU A 36 -5.85 -12.77 17.06
C GLU A 36 -6.23 -12.86 15.59
N THR A 37 -7.36 -13.50 15.30
CA THR A 37 -7.80 -13.81 13.93
C THR A 37 -9.08 -13.06 13.57
N PRO A 38 -9.36 -12.85 12.27
CA PRO A 38 -10.63 -12.29 11.82
C PRO A 38 -11.84 -13.09 12.31
N GLU A 39 -11.71 -14.41 12.39
CA GLU A 39 -12.72 -15.31 12.92
C GLU A 39 -13.01 -15.05 14.41
N ASP A 40 -11.98 -14.77 15.21
CA ASP A 40 -12.16 -14.39 16.62
C ASP A 40 -12.97 -13.09 16.75
N VAL A 41 -12.69 -12.10 15.90
CA VAL A 41 -13.39 -10.81 15.89
C VAL A 41 -14.84 -10.96 15.47
N ILE A 42 -15.12 -11.76 14.44
CA ILE A 42 -16.50 -12.05 13.99
C ILE A 42 -17.27 -12.76 15.11
N ALA A 43 -16.70 -13.81 15.68
CA ALA A 43 -17.32 -14.55 16.78
C ALA A 43 -17.53 -13.68 18.03
N PHE A 44 -16.62 -12.72 18.28
CA PHE A 44 -16.73 -11.76 19.38
C PHE A 44 -17.88 -10.78 19.18
N ALA A 45 -18.07 -10.26 17.97
CA ALA A 45 -19.13 -9.28 17.68
C ALA A 45 -20.54 -9.88 17.72
N ASP A 46 -20.66 -11.20 17.58
CA ASP A 46 -21.93 -11.94 17.70
C ASP A 46 -22.38 -12.14 19.17
N LEU A 47 -21.58 -11.72 20.15
CA LEU A 47 -21.95 -11.78 21.57
C LEU A 47 -23.02 -10.74 21.94
N ASP A 48 -23.96 -11.11 22.81
CA ASP A 48 -25.12 -10.28 23.17
C ASP A 48 -24.76 -8.97 23.91
N ASP A 49 -23.70 -8.96 24.73
CA ASP A 49 -23.23 -7.77 25.46
C ASP A 49 -21.72 -7.83 25.65
N VAL A 50 -21.02 -6.85 25.07
CA VAL A 50 -19.56 -6.69 25.16
C VAL A 50 -19.14 -5.39 25.84
N SER A 51 -20.08 -4.67 26.45
CA SER A 51 -19.85 -3.33 27.04
C SER A 51 -18.95 -3.33 28.27
N ASP A 52 -18.72 -4.51 28.87
CA ASP A 52 -17.79 -4.74 29.99
C ASP A 52 -16.47 -5.39 29.54
N VAL A 53 -16.20 -5.51 28.23
CA VAL A 53 -15.01 -6.19 27.71
C VAL A 53 -13.91 -5.19 27.37
N VAL A 54 -12.68 -5.49 27.79
CA VAL A 54 -11.46 -4.82 27.30
C VAL A 54 -10.75 -5.75 26.33
N VAL A 55 -10.69 -5.34 25.07
CA VAL A 55 -10.07 -6.14 24.00
C VAL A 55 -8.56 -5.97 24.03
N ILE A 56 -7.85 -7.09 23.92
CA ILE A 56 -6.40 -7.15 23.79
C ILE A 56 -6.07 -7.68 22.41
N ALA A 57 -5.23 -6.96 21.66
CA ALA A 57 -4.78 -7.37 20.33
C ALA A 57 -3.28 -7.15 20.17
N ARG A 58 -2.67 -7.84 19.21
CA ARG A 58 -1.22 -7.67 18.92
C ARG A 58 -0.94 -6.27 18.37
N GLY A 59 -1.53 -5.95 17.22
CA GLY A 59 -1.28 -4.73 16.46
C GLY A 59 -2.42 -3.73 16.57
N GLY A 60 -2.10 -2.47 16.28
CA GLY A 60 -3.02 -1.34 16.35
C GLY A 60 -3.71 -0.98 15.03
N THR A 61 -4.03 -1.95 14.16
CA THR A 61 -4.73 -1.64 12.90
C THR A 61 -6.22 -1.50 13.13
N THR A 62 -6.78 -0.38 12.69
CA THR A 62 -8.20 -0.04 12.84
C THR A 62 -9.13 -1.08 12.21
N THR A 63 -8.79 -1.54 11.02
CA THR A 63 -9.63 -2.46 10.23
C THR A 63 -9.86 -3.78 10.95
N PHE A 64 -8.84 -4.32 11.63
CA PHE A 64 -8.96 -5.56 12.40
C PHE A 64 -9.97 -5.44 13.56
N LEU A 65 -9.98 -4.31 14.28
CA LEU A 65 -10.87 -4.11 15.43
C LEU A 65 -12.21 -3.46 15.08
N THR A 66 -12.51 -3.27 13.79
CA THR A 66 -13.69 -2.51 13.34
C THR A 66 -15.00 -3.03 13.95
N MET A 67 -15.23 -4.34 13.92
CA MET A 67 -16.46 -4.91 14.48
C MET A 67 -16.49 -4.82 16.01
N ALA A 68 -15.35 -5.00 16.69
CA ALA A 68 -15.26 -4.89 18.15
C ALA A 68 -15.53 -3.45 18.64
N LEU A 69 -14.97 -2.44 17.95
CA LEU A 69 -15.20 -1.03 18.26
C LEU A 69 -16.68 -0.65 18.04
N ASN A 70 -17.29 -1.09 16.93
CA ASN A 70 -18.72 -0.87 16.67
C ASN A 70 -19.63 -1.58 17.68
N ALA A 71 -19.22 -2.72 18.23
CA ALA A 71 -19.98 -3.42 19.26
C ALA A 71 -19.99 -2.71 20.63
N GLY A 72 -19.14 -1.68 20.82
CA GLY A 72 -19.16 -0.82 22.01
C GLY A 72 -18.38 -1.38 23.20
N ILE A 73 -17.18 -1.92 22.96
CA ILE A 73 -16.26 -2.41 24.00
C ILE A 73 -15.87 -1.33 25.02
N ARG A 74 -15.45 -1.78 26.21
CA ARG A 74 -15.09 -0.92 27.34
C ARG A 74 -13.72 -0.25 27.21
N GLY A 75 -12.78 -0.90 26.52
CA GLY A 75 -11.42 -0.40 26.35
C GLY A 75 -10.59 -1.27 25.41
N VAL A 76 -9.42 -0.76 25.03
CA VAL A 76 -8.49 -1.43 24.13
C VAL A 76 -7.08 -1.48 24.72
N VAL A 77 -6.42 -2.63 24.60
CA VAL A 77 -4.99 -2.79 24.87
C VAL A 77 -4.30 -3.38 23.64
N THR A 78 -3.18 -2.81 23.24
CA THR A 78 -2.36 -3.37 22.16
C THR A 78 -0.90 -3.56 22.56
N LEU A 79 -0.24 -4.56 21.97
CA LEU A 79 1.18 -4.85 22.20
C LEU A 79 2.11 -4.00 21.33
N GLN A 80 1.59 -3.43 20.24
CA GLN A 80 2.32 -2.62 19.26
C GLN A 80 1.48 -1.42 18.82
N GLY A 81 2.12 -0.40 18.24
CA GLY A 81 1.47 0.82 17.74
C GLY A 81 1.66 2.04 18.65
N ALA A 82 1.36 3.21 18.10
CA ALA A 82 1.55 4.50 18.76
C ALA A 82 0.21 5.24 18.97
N PRO A 83 0.09 6.13 19.98
CA PRO A 83 -1.10 6.97 20.17
C PRO A 83 -1.50 7.80 18.93
N GLU A 84 -0.55 8.12 18.06
CA GLU A 84 -0.75 8.85 16.79
C GLU A 84 -1.26 7.96 15.64
N SER A 85 -1.37 6.65 15.86
CA SER A 85 -1.89 5.69 14.87
C SER A 85 -3.37 5.89 14.54
N HIS A 86 -3.84 5.28 13.45
CA HIS A 86 -5.27 5.30 13.07
C HIS A 86 -6.17 4.79 14.22
N LEU A 87 -5.82 3.66 14.82
CA LEU A 87 -6.58 3.12 15.96
C LEU A 87 -6.50 4.06 17.16
N GLY A 88 -5.34 4.71 17.37
CA GLY A 88 -5.17 5.66 18.47
C GLY A 88 -6.09 6.88 18.32
N ILE A 89 -6.19 7.43 17.12
CA ILE A 89 -7.12 8.51 16.77
C ILE A 89 -8.56 8.06 17.00
N LEU A 90 -8.94 6.89 16.48
CA LEU A 90 -10.32 6.41 16.59
C LEU A 90 -10.74 6.08 18.01
N CYS A 91 -9.87 5.48 18.82
CA CYS A 91 -10.14 5.27 20.23
C CYS A 91 -10.48 6.59 20.93
N ARG A 92 -9.76 7.69 20.64
CA ARG A 92 -10.10 9.01 21.19
C ARG A 92 -11.45 9.51 20.71
N GLU A 93 -11.75 9.35 19.43
CA GLU A 93 -12.95 9.90 18.81
C GLU A 93 -14.22 9.14 19.21
N TYR A 94 -14.12 7.83 19.37
CA TYR A 94 -15.16 6.99 20.00
C TYR A 94 -15.29 7.21 21.51
N GLY A 95 -14.28 7.80 22.16
CA GLY A 95 -14.21 7.88 23.62
C GLY A 95 -13.97 6.51 24.28
N ILE A 96 -13.25 5.61 23.60
CA ILE A 96 -12.85 4.30 24.11
C ILE A 96 -11.44 4.42 24.71
N PRO A 97 -11.29 4.24 26.03
CA PRO A 97 -9.99 4.26 26.69
C PRO A 97 -9.05 3.20 26.13
N ALA A 98 -7.82 3.60 25.81
CA ALA A 98 -6.84 2.68 25.22
C ALA A 98 -5.42 2.90 25.73
N VAL A 99 -4.70 1.78 25.89
CA VAL A 99 -3.26 1.74 26.18
C VAL A 99 -2.56 0.96 25.07
N MET A 100 -1.56 1.58 24.43
CA MET A 100 -0.85 0.98 23.29
C MET A 100 0.60 0.64 23.61
N SER A 101 1.20 -0.24 22.81
CA SER A 101 2.58 -0.72 23.02
C SER A 101 2.82 -1.24 24.44
N VAL A 102 1.83 -1.98 24.98
CA VAL A 102 1.91 -2.53 26.33
C VAL A 102 2.89 -3.69 26.36
N THR A 103 3.87 -3.59 27.25
CA THR A 103 4.71 -4.72 27.63
C THR A 103 4.16 -5.33 28.91
N PHE A 104 3.80 -6.60 28.86
CA PHE A 104 3.31 -7.35 30.01
C PHE A 104 4.43 -8.17 30.66
N ASP A 105 4.55 -8.04 31.98
CA ASP A 105 5.51 -8.78 32.80
C ASP A 105 4.97 -10.14 33.23
N LYS A 106 3.64 -10.30 33.27
CA LYS A 106 2.93 -11.50 33.77
C LYS A 106 1.65 -11.75 32.98
N GLY A 107 1.36 -13.02 32.75
CA GLY A 107 0.17 -13.46 32.03
C GLY A 107 0.32 -14.87 31.48
N VAL A 108 -0.56 -15.25 30.57
CA VAL A 108 -0.49 -16.49 29.79
C VAL A 108 0.20 -16.25 28.45
N ARG A 109 0.69 -17.32 27.82
CA ARG A 109 1.34 -17.22 26.50
C ARG A 109 0.34 -17.39 25.36
N THR A 110 0.42 -16.50 24.37
CA THR A 110 -0.27 -16.66 23.08
C THR A 110 0.34 -17.81 22.27
N PRO A 111 -0.32 -18.30 21.20
CA PRO A 111 0.27 -19.28 20.28
C PRO A 111 1.62 -18.84 19.66
N ARG A 112 1.84 -17.52 19.52
CA ARG A 112 3.07 -16.92 19.01
C ARG A 112 4.11 -16.60 20.10
N GLY A 113 3.77 -16.83 21.37
CA GLY A 113 4.70 -16.73 22.51
C GLY A 113 4.70 -15.40 23.26
N GLU A 114 3.81 -14.45 22.90
CA GLU A 114 3.64 -13.21 23.65
C GLU A 114 3.00 -13.47 25.01
N VAL A 115 3.29 -12.62 26.00
CA VAL A 115 2.66 -12.66 27.32
C VAL A 115 1.50 -11.67 27.33
N VAL A 116 0.30 -12.15 27.69
CA VAL A 116 -0.92 -11.33 27.81
C VAL A 116 -1.78 -11.80 29.00
N PRO A 117 -2.63 -10.95 29.58
CA PRO A 117 -3.65 -11.39 30.53
C PRO A 117 -4.53 -12.52 29.94
N ALA A 118 -4.90 -13.50 30.76
CA ALA A 118 -5.77 -14.58 30.32
C ALA A 118 -7.19 -14.09 30.02
N ASP A 119 -7.84 -14.69 29.01
CA ASP A 119 -9.24 -14.45 28.70
C ASP A 119 -10.13 -14.64 29.94
N GLY A 120 -11.05 -13.70 30.18
CA GLY A 120 -12.00 -13.76 31.29
C GLY A 120 -11.52 -13.11 32.60
N VAL A 121 -10.24 -12.72 32.69
CA VAL A 121 -9.67 -12.05 33.86
C VAL A 121 -10.16 -10.60 33.95
N ARG A 122 -10.46 -10.12 35.16
CA ARG A 122 -10.78 -8.71 35.37
C ARG A 122 -9.51 -7.85 35.27
N ILE A 123 -9.55 -6.83 34.42
CA ILE A 123 -8.46 -5.89 34.19
C ILE A 123 -8.88 -4.45 34.41
N ARG A 124 -7.90 -3.63 34.75
CA ARG A 124 -8.04 -2.19 34.99
C ARG A 124 -7.00 -1.43 34.19
N LEU A 125 -7.45 -0.40 33.48
CA LEU A 125 -6.62 0.56 32.77
C LEU A 125 -6.60 1.87 33.55
N ASP A 126 -5.40 2.39 33.82
CA ASP A 126 -5.19 3.77 34.26
C ASP A 126 -4.60 4.57 33.10
N VAL A 127 -5.40 5.49 32.59
CA VAL A 127 -5.08 6.39 31.47
C VAL A 127 -5.18 7.86 31.90
N SER A 128 -5.07 8.14 33.20
CA SER A 128 -5.19 9.50 33.75
C SER A 128 -3.98 10.40 33.46
N SER A 129 -2.87 9.82 32.99
CA SER A 129 -1.62 10.55 32.73
C SER A 129 -1.03 10.24 31.35
N ARG A 130 -0.24 11.19 30.82
CA ARG A 130 0.56 11.02 29.60
C ARG A 130 2.04 11.31 29.85
N PRO A 131 2.95 10.63 29.14
CA PRO A 131 2.68 9.68 28.05
C PRO A 131 2.31 8.26 28.53
N GLY A 132 2.50 7.93 29.81
CA GLY A 132 2.40 6.55 30.32
C GLY A 132 1.02 6.15 30.83
N GLY A 133 0.54 4.97 30.39
CA GLY A 133 -0.64 4.28 30.90
C GLY A 133 -0.25 2.95 31.56
N THR A 134 -1.07 2.48 32.50
CA THR A 134 -0.82 1.21 33.20
C THR A 134 -1.96 0.23 33.04
N VAL A 135 -1.62 -1.07 33.02
CA VAL A 135 -2.58 -2.16 32.98
C VAL A 135 -2.39 -3.03 34.22
N SER A 136 -3.47 -3.22 34.96
CA SER A 136 -3.52 -4.08 36.14
C SER A 136 -4.53 -5.22 35.95
N VAL A 137 -4.26 -6.38 36.55
CA VAL A 137 -5.17 -7.54 36.57
C VAL A 137 -5.56 -7.85 38.00
N GLU A 138 -6.68 -8.54 38.22
CA GLU A 138 -7.02 -9.03 39.55
C GLU A 138 -5.93 -9.96 40.12
N ARG A 139 -5.65 -9.86 41.41
CA ARG A 139 -4.62 -10.70 42.05
C ARG A 139 -4.99 -12.19 41.96
N GLY A 140 -4.00 -13.01 41.59
CA GLY A 140 -4.19 -14.45 41.41
C GLY A 140 -4.68 -14.86 40.01
N ALA A 141 -4.71 -13.92 39.06
CA ALA A 141 -4.91 -14.22 37.65
C ALA A 141 -3.91 -15.29 37.15
N PRO A 142 -4.30 -16.16 36.20
CA PRO A 142 -3.42 -17.19 35.67
C PRO A 142 -2.13 -16.62 35.05
N VAL A 143 -0.99 -17.26 35.37
CA VAL A 143 0.33 -16.94 34.83
C VAL A 143 0.97 -18.23 34.31
N ASP A 144 1.61 -18.15 33.14
CA ASP A 144 2.48 -19.20 32.62
C ASP A 144 3.95 -18.91 32.97
N ASP A 145 4.43 -19.56 34.05
CA ASP A 145 5.83 -19.46 34.52
C ASP A 145 6.81 -20.36 33.74
N SER A 146 6.38 -20.99 32.64
CA SER A 146 7.25 -21.83 31.83
C SER A 146 8.40 -21.01 31.21
N PRO A 147 9.62 -21.59 31.08
CA PRO A 147 10.74 -20.93 30.42
C PRO A 147 10.35 -20.48 29.01
N ALA A 148 10.78 -19.28 28.61
CA ALA A 148 10.51 -18.78 27.27
C ALA A 148 11.08 -19.76 26.20
N PRO A 149 10.36 -19.98 25.08
CA PRO A 149 10.89 -20.78 23.99
C PRO A 149 12.24 -20.25 23.49
N GLU A 150 13.20 -21.13 23.18
CA GLU A 150 14.53 -20.77 22.66
C GLU A 150 14.50 -20.07 21.28
N SER A 151 13.33 -19.92 20.64
CA SER A 151 13.18 -19.39 19.29
C SER A 151 12.53 -18.00 19.20
N THR A 152 12.90 -17.08 20.09
CA THR A 152 12.58 -15.66 19.87
C THR A 152 13.77 -14.99 19.22
N ALA A 153 13.53 -14.24 18.13
CA ALA A 153 14.53 -13.35 17.55
C ALA A 153 15.18 -12.55 18.69
N PRO A 154 16.51 -12.32 18.66
CA PRO A 154 17.18 -11.64 19.76
C PRO A 154 16.49 -10.30 20.02
N ALA A 155 16.19 -10.02 21.29
CA ALA A 155 15.73 -8.71 21.70
C ALA A 155 16.73 -7.66 21.21
N MET A 156 16.23 -6.58 20.60
CA MET A 156 17.06 -5.48 20.11
C MET A 156 18.01 -5.01 21.21
N SER A 157 19.28 -4.76 20.84
CA SER A 157 20.25 -4.20 21.78
C SER A 157 19.83 -2.79 22.22
N GLN A 158 20.32 -2.35 23.39
CA GLN A 158 20.03 -1.01 23.89
C GLN A 158 20.51 0.09 22.93
N GLU A 159 21.61 -0.15 22.20
CA GLU A 159 22.14 0.78 21.20
C GLU A 159 21.22 0.89 19.98
N GLU A 160 20.74 -0.23 19.47
CA GLU A 160 19.78 -0.24 18.35
C GLU A 160 18.47 0.44 18.73
N LEU A 161 17.96 0.19 19.94
CA LEU A 161 16.75 0.84 20.45
C LEU A 161 16.95 2.36 20.56
N ALA A 162 18.09 2.81 21.10
CA ALA A 162 18.41 4.23 21.20
C ALA A 162 18.50 4.90 19.82
N GLN A 163 19.05 4.20 18.82
CA GLN A 163 19.10 4.69 17.45
C GLN A 163 17.71 4.81 16.82
N ILE A 164 16.81 3.84 17.05
CA ILE A 164 15.41 3.94 16.59
C ILE A 164 14.72 5.13 17.28
N MET A 165 14.88 5.29 18.59
CA MET A 165 14.27 6.43 19.30
C MET A 165 14.77 7.77 18.75
N LEU A 166 16.06 7.89 18.47
CA LEU A 166 16.62 9.08 17.84
C LEU A 166 16.01 9.33 16.45
N LEU A 167 15.81 8.27 15.66
CA LEU A 167 15.16 8.36 14.34
C LEU A 167 13.65 8.63 14.44
N LEU A 168 12.97 8.30 15.53
CA LEU A 168 11.57 8.69 15.74
C LEU A 168 11.43 10.17 16.11
N GLU A 169 12.43 10.74 16.78
CA GLU A 169 12.45 12.14 17.21
C GLU A 169 13.08 13.09 16.18
N LYS A 170 14.03 12.59 15.38
CA LYS A 170 14.77 13.39 14.38
C LYS A 170 15.03 12.64 13.08
N PHE A 171 14.66 13.25 11.97
CA PHE A 171 14.95 12.77 10.62
C PHE A 171 16.46 12.72 10.37
N GLY A 172 16.94 11.56 9.94
CA GLY A 172 18.38 11.30 9.80
C GLY A 172 19.18 11.51 11.10
N GLY A 173 18.51 11.53 12.26
CA GLY A 173 19.10 11.86 13.55
C GLY A 173 19.44 13.35 13.76
N VAL A 174 19.04 14.23 12.83
CA VAL A 174 19.47 15.64 12.83
C VAL A 174 18.32 16.66 12.72
N VAL A 175 17.34 16.46 11.85
CA VAL A 175 16.25 17.44 11.63
C VAL A 175 15.05 17.11 12.52
N PRO A 176 14.54 18.06 13.34
CA PRO A 176 13.40 17.80 14.22
C PRO A 176 12.06 17.69 13.47
N LYS A 177 11.00 17.32 14.18
CA LYS A 177 9.61 17.36 13.70
C LYS A 177 9.04 18.78 13.67
N GLY A 178 7.92 18.94 12.98
CA GLY A 178 7.09 20.14 13.03
C GLY A 178 7.74 21.36 12.38
N SER A 179 7.26 22.55 12.76
CA SER A 179 7.70 23.83 12.18
C SER A 179 9.20 24.12 12.35
N GLU A 180 9.86 23.53 13.35
CA GLU A 180 11.32 23.65 13.50
C GLU A 180 12.05 22.88 12.39
N GLY A 181 11.59 21.67 12.07
CA GLY A 181 12.13 20.88 10.97
C GLY A 181 11.88 21.54 9.63
N ASP A 182 10.67 22.06 9.41
CA ASP A 182 10.32 22.83 8.20
C ASP A 182 11.28 24.01 7.99
N ALA A 183 11.58 24.78 9.03
CA ALA A 183 12.51 25.91 8.94
C ALA A 183 13.92 25.48 8.51
N VAL A 184 14.39 24.31 8.98
CA VAL A 184 15.68 23.75 8.55
C VAL A 184 15.62 23.33 7.08
N MET A 185 14.59 22.59 6.68
CA MET A 185 14.45 22.12 5.30
C MET A 185 14.29 23.27 4.30
N GLN A 186 13.53 24.31 4.66
CA GLN A 186 13.40 25.52 3.84
C GLN A 186 14.72 26.30 3.72
N ALA A 187 15.54 26.33 4.78
CA ALA A 187 16.83 27.00 4.75
C ALA A 187 17.85 26.28 3.84
N GLU A 188 17.71 24.97 3.66
CA GLU A 188 18.53 24.17 2.74
C GLU A 188 18.08 24.27 1.28
N MET A 189 16.80 24.54 1.02
CA MET A 189 16.23 24.62 -0.33
C MET A 189 16.60 25.94 -1.02
N THR A 190 17.34 25.87 -2.12
CA THR A 190 17.84 27.06 -2.84
C THR A 190 16.98 27.46 -4.04
N THR A 191 16.35 26.50 -4.72
CA THR A 191 15.58 26.73 -5.95
C THR A 191 14.18 27.26 -5.69
N ARG A 192 13.67 27.08 -4.45
CA ARG A 192 12.28 27.34 -4.06
C ARG A 192 11.27 26.50 -4.88
N VAL A 193 11.64 25.29 -5.30
CA VAL A 193 10.77 24.36 -6.06
C VAL A 193 9.40 24.13 -5.41
N LEU A 194 9.31 24.15 -4.07
CA LEU A 194 8.06 23.96 -3.32
C LEU A 194 7.20 25.22 -3.19
N TYR A 195 7.55 26.29 -3.91
CA TYR A 195 6.71 27.45 -4.10
C TYR A 195 6.22 27.48 -5.55
N THR A 196 4.94 27.79 -5.73
CA THR A 196 4.33 27.95 -7.05
C THR A 196 3.90 29.39 -7.29
N ASP A 197 3.92 29.75 -8.56
CA ASP A 197 3.35 30.98 -9.09
C ASP A 197 2.92 30.71 -10.55
N ALA A 198 2.13 31.63 -11.12
CA ALA A 198 1.58 31.47 -12.46
C ALA A 198 2.63 31.22 -13.56
N GLU A 199 3.88 31.69 -13.42
CA GLU A 199 4.93 31.49 -14.43
C GLU A 199 5.66 30.16 -14.24
N SER A 200 6.00 29.82 -12.99
CA SER A 200 6.81 28.66 -12.63
C SER A 200 6.13 27.31 -12.86
N ILE A 201 4.80 27.28 -12.98
CA ILE A 201 4.04 26.06 -13.29
C ILE A 201 4.02 25.73 -14.79
N HIS A 202 4.33 26.71 -15.66
CA HIS A 202 4.28 26.57 -17.13
C HIS A 202 5.60 26.10 -17.76
N ARG A 203 6.53 25.61 -16.96
CA ARG A 203 7.78 25.02 -17.41
C ARG A 203 8.02 23.67 -16.75
N ASP A 204 8.92 22.90 -17.33
CA ASP A 204 9.43 21.70 -16.69
C ASP A 204 10.43 22.06 -15.58
N LEU A 205 10.54 21.15 -14.62
CA LEU A 205 11.51 21.23 -13.54
C LEU A 205 12.89 20.81 -14.01
N THR A 206 13.91 21.34 -13.35
CA THR A 206 15.29 20.85 -13.44
C THR A 206 15.51 19.66 -12.50
N ARG A 207 16.62 18.94 -12.68
CA ARG A 207 17.00 17.85 -11.76
C ARG A 207 17.40 18.36 -10.38
N GLU A 208 18.01 19.54 -10.30
CA GLU A 208 18.30 20.20 -9.03
C GLU A 208 17.01 20.47 -8.25
N GLU A 209 16.01 21.07 -8.91
CA GLU A 209 14.70 21.33 -8.31
C GLU A 209 14.01 20.06 -7.81
N VAL A 210 13.91 19.01 -8.63
CA VAL A 210 13.26 17.77 -8.17
C VAL A 210 14.05 17.09 -7.04
N ASN A 211 15.38 17.17 -7.03
CA ASN A 211 16.19 16.60 -5.95
C ASN A 211 16.03 17.36 -4.63
N GLU A 212 15.90 18.69 -4.66
CA GLU A 212 15.52 19.48 -3.48
C GLU A 212 14.10 19.12 -3.00
N ALA A 213 13.16 18.91 -3.93
CA ALA A 213 11.81 18.47 -3.59
C ALA A 213 11.81 17.08 -2.94
N ILE A 214 12.50 16.09 -3.53
CA ILE A 214 12.64 14.74 -2.95
C ILE A 214 13.17 14.84 -1.52
N ARG A 215 14.24 15.61 -1.29
CA ARG A 215 14.82 15.80 0.04
C ARG A 215 13.81 16.33 1.05
N TYR A 216 13.02 17.34 0.69
CA TYR A 216 11.99 17.88 1.57
C TYR A 216 10.86 16.87 1.81
N TYR A 217 10.36 16.22 0.76
CA TYR A 217 9.30 15.21 0.87
C TYR A 217 9.73 14.02 1.74
N THR A 218 11.01 13.62 1.69
CA THR A 218 11.51 12.58 2.58
C THR A 218 11.44 12.97 4.05
N TRP A 219 11.78 14.21 4.39
CA TRP A 219 11.59 14.72 5.75
C TRP A 219 10.09 14.88 6.09
N ASN A 220 9.28 15.43 5.17
CA ASN A 220 7.86 15.67 5.39
C ASN A 220 7.07 14.37 5.61
N GLU A 221 7.39 13.32 4.87
CA GLU A 221 6.81 12.00 5.07
C GLU A 221 7.24 11.39 6.40
N TRP A 222 8.50 11.56 6.78
CA TRP A 222 8.97 11.17 8.10
C TRP A 222 8.26 11.96 9.22
N ASP A 223 8.08 13.27 9.06
CA ASP A 223 7.36 14.11 10.02
C ASP A 223 5.92 13.63 10.22
N ALA A 224 5.25 13.27 9.11
CA ALA A 224 3.90 12.75 9.08
C ALA A 224 3.75 11.32 9.62
N LEU A 225 4.71 10.43 9.36
CA LEU A 225 4.52 8.98 9.49
C LEU A 225 5.53 8.25 10.38
N ALA A 226 6.63 8.88 10.85
CA ALA A 226 7.66 8.14 11.58
C ALA A 226 7.15 7.44 12.85
N SER A 227 6.23 8.07 13.60
CA SER A 227 5.62 7.44 14.79
C SER A 227 4.83 6.18 14.43
N ARG A 228 4.30 6.12 13.21
CA ARG A 228 3.55 4.98 12.67
C ARG A 228 4.43 3.81 12.24
N ALA A 229 5.76 3.97 12.15
CA ALA A 229 6.66 2.84 11.89
C ALA A 229 6.62 1.76 12.99
N THR A 230 6.03 2.08 14.15
CA THR A 230 5.78 1.14 15.25
C THR A 230 4.41 0.44 15.16
N GLU A 231 3.58 0.77 14.16
CA GLU A 231 2.31 0.09 13.89
C GLU A 231 2.61 -1.35 13.46
N GLY A 232 2.15 -2.30 14.27
CA GLY A 232 2.36 -3.73 14.07
C GLY A 232 1.57 -4.33 12.89
N GLU A 233 1.68 -5.64 12.75
CA GLU A 233 0.90 -6.43 11.78
C GLU A 233 -0.61 -6.31 12.05
N SER A 234 -1.43 -6.23 11.00
CA SER A 234 -2.88 -6.40 11.11
C SER A 234 -3.22 -7.89 11.21
N GLY A 235 -4.23 -8.24 12.02
CA GLY A 235 -4.84 -9.58 11.97
C GLY A 235 -5.71 -9.80 10.73
N LEU A 236 -6.16 -8.73 10.05
CA LEU A 236 -7.05 -8.82 8.87
C LEU A 236 -6.31 -8.61 7.55
N ILE A 237 -5.45 -7.59 7.47
CA ILE A 237 -4.88 -7.11 6.21
C ILE A 237 -3.33 -7.07 6.25
N PRO A 238 -2.62 -7.75 5.33
CA PRO A 238 -1.15 -7.78 5.28
C PRO A 238 -0.57 -6.44 4.80
N ARG A 239 -0.42 -5.51 5.75
CA ARG A 239 -0.20 -4.10 5.47
C ARG A 239 1.14 -3.79 4.84
N GLN A 240 2.24 -4.23 5.45
CA GLN A 240 3.56 -3.92 4.92
C GLN A 240 3.75 -4.50 3.51
N GLU A 241 3.16 -5.66 3.23
CA GLU A 241 3.19 -6.29 1.92
C GLU A 241 2.41 -5.50 0.86
N TYR A 242 1.17 -5.08 1.15
CA TYR A 242 0.42 -4.28 0.18
C TYR A 242 1.02 -2.88 0.02
N GLU A 243 1.57 -2.28 1.08
CA GLU A 243 2.24 -0.97 1.02
C GLU A 243 3.45 -1.07 0.09
N ALA A 244 4.29 -2.09 0.28
CA ALA A 244 5.44 -2.34 -0.58
C ALA A 244 5.02 -2.52 -2.04
N MET A 245 4.00 -3.34 -2.29
CA MET A 245 3.51 -3.64 -3.64
C MET A 245 2.87 -2.42 -4.30
N GLY A 246 1.96 -1.71 -3.60
CA GLY A 246 1.25 -0.55 -4.11
C GLY A 246 2.15 0.64 -4.34
N ILE A 247 3.02 0.98 -3.39
CA ILE A 247 3.98 2.09 -3.54
C ILE A 247 4.98 1.79 -4.66
N MET A 248 5.50 0.55 -4.75
CA MET A 248 6.35 0.17 -5.89
C MET A 248 5.61 0.24 -7.23
N ASN A 249 4.32 -0.07 -7.27
CA ASN A 249 3.51 0.09 -8.50
C ASN A 249 3.35 1.56 -8.90
N CYS A 250 3.29 2.50 -7.94
CA CYS A 250 3.23 3.94 -8.23
C CYS A 250 4.42 4.42 -9.07
N TRP A 251 5.62 3.89 -8.85
CA TRP A 251 6.81 4.20 -9.65
C TRP A 251 6.61 3.90 -11.14
N PHE A 252 6.01 2.76 -11.46
CA PHE A 252 5.77 2.35 -12.84
C PHE A 252 4.56 3.05 -13.47
N GLN A 253 3.55 3.40 -12.67
CA GLN A 253 2.24 3.80 -13.18
C GLN A 253 1.97 5.31 -13.12
N HIS A 254 2.20 5.96 -11.98
CA HIS A 254 1.77 7.34 -11.75
C HIS A 254 2.38 8.35 -12.72
N PRO A 255 3.69 8.34 -13.01
CA PRO A 255 4.26 9.29 -13.97
C PRO A 255 3.57 9.24 -15.34
N ARG A 256 3.20 8.02 -15.77
CA ARG A 256 2.54 7.78 -17.05
C ARG A 256 1.09 8.25 -17.04
N TRP A 257 0.35 7.99 -15.97
CA TRP A 257 -1.03 8.47 -15.83
C TRP A 257 -1.11 9.99 -15.74
N LEU A 258 -0.26 10.61 -14.93
CA LEU A 258 -0.22 12.06 -14.76
C LEU A 258 0.12 12.77 -16.07
N ARG A 259 1.10 12.26 -16.83
CA ARG A 259 1.40 12.79 -18.16
C ARG A 259 0.25 12.59 -19.14
N ALA A 260 -0.40 11.42 -19.16
CA ALA A 260 -1.56 11.19 -20.03
C ALA A 260 -2.73 12.13 -19.72
N ILE A 261 -3.00 12.39 -18.43
CA ILE A 261 -4.02 13.36 -18.01
C ILE A 261 -3.66 14.75 -18.49
N GLU A 262 -2.44 15.21 -18.21
CA GLU A 262 -1.97 16.54 -18.57
C GLU A 262 -1.92 16.77 -20.09
N ASP A 263 -1.43 15.80 -20.86
CA ASP A 263 -1.37 15.88 -22.32
C ASP A 263 -2.77 16.06 -22.92
N ARG A 264 -3.80 15.51 -22.27
CA ARG A 264 -5.19 15.63 -22.70
C ARG A 264 -5.81 16.97 -22.35
N ILE A 265 -5.69 17.41 -21.09
CA ILE A 265 -6.46 18.56 -20.57
C ILE A 265 -5.63 19.85 -20.51
N GLY A 266 -4.32 19.77 -20.73
CA GLY A 266 -3.38 20.86 -20.59
C GLY A 266 -3.10 21.26 -19.15
N ILE A 267 -2.10 22.14 -18.97
CA ILE A 267 -1.68 22.66 -17.67
C ILE A 267 -2.83 23.34 -16.94
N ASP A 268 -3.55 24.24 -17.62
CA ASP A 268 -4.68 24.97 -17.04
C ASP A 268 -5.80 24.03 -16.60
N GLY A 269 -6.05 22.93 -17.34
CA GLY A 269 -7.04 21.92 -16.95
C GLY A 269 -6.66 21.19 -15.67
N VAL A 270 -5.37 20.90 -15.46
CA VAL A 270 -4.87 20.28 -14.21
C VAL A 270 -5.07 21.23 -13.02
N VAL A 271 -4.77 22.53 -13.21
CA VAL A 271 -5.00 23.58 -12.20
C VAL A 271 -6.49 23.72 -11.88
N ASP A 272 -7.34 23.75 -12.90
CA ASP A 272 -8.79 23.88 -12.76
C ASP A 272 -9.39 22.71 -11.98
N ILE A 273 -8.97 21.47 -12.26
CA ILE A 273 -9.39 20.27 -11.51
C ILE A 273 -9.07 20.42 -10.03
N ALA A 274 -7.83 20.79 -9.68
CA ALA A 274 -7.44 20.88 -8.28
C ALA A 274 -8.18 22.00 -7.53
N SER A 275 -8.62 23.04 -8.23
CA SER A 275 -9.42 24.13 -7.65
C SER A 275 -10.84 23.70 -7.20
N ILE A 276 -11.31 22.51 -7.60
CA ILE A 276 -12.58 21.92 -7.12
C ILE A 276 -12.59 21.85 -5.59
N ALA A 277 -11.46 21.54 -4.97
CA ALA A 277 -11.32 21.39 -3.52
C ALA A 277 -11.75 22.64 -2.72
N LYS A 278 -11.70 23.83 -3.34
CA LYS A 278 -12.10 25.09 -2.69
C LYS A 278 -13.62 25.24 -2.59
N ARG A 279 -14.34 24.58 -3.50
CA ARG A 279 -15.79 24.79 -3.74
C ARG A 279 -16.65 23.57 -3.44
N GLU A 280 -16.06 22.39 -3.32
CA GLU A 280 -16.79 21.15 -3.05
C GLU A 280 -16.34 20.49 -1.74
N ILE A 281 -17.31 19.98 -1.00
CA ILE A 281 -17.09 19.08 0.14
C ILE A 281 -17.30 17.62 -0.28
N GLY A 282 -16.76 16.68 0.49
CA GLY A 282 -16.89 15.27 0.17
C GLY A 282 -16.21 14.93 -1.17
N THR A 283 -15.08 15.57 -1.46
CA THR A 283 -14.29 15.33 -2.67
C THR A 283 -12.94 14.71 -2.32
N LYS A 284 -12.52 13.72 -3.12
CA LYS A 284 -11.18 13.13 -3.03
C LYS A 284 -10.12 13.95 -3.78
N VAL A 285 -10.51 15.01 -4.49
CA VAL A 285 -9.56 16.05 -4.91
C VAL A 285 -9.14 16.83 -3.66
N ASN A 286 -8.18 16.26 -2.93
CA ASN A 286 -7.77 16.78 -1.63
C ASN A 286 -6.26 16.64 -1.42
N MET A 287 -5.78 17.19 -0.32
CA MET A 287 -4.35 17.31 -0.01
C MET A 287 -3.65 15.95 0.08
N LEU A 288 -4.26 14.94 0.72
CA LEU A 288 -3.69 13.60 0.82
C LEU A 288 -3.43 12.98 -0.56
N HIS A 289 -4.39 13.08 -1.49
CA HIS A 289 -4.24 12.50 -2.82
C HIS A 289 -3.16 13.23 -3.63
N ILE A 290 -3.10 14.57 -3.56
CA ILE A 290 -2.02 15.34 -4.22
C ILE A 290 -0.65 14.99 -3.62
N TRP A 291 -0.56 14.91 -2.28
CA TRP A 291 0.66 14.57 -1.57
C TRP A 291 1.17 13.17 -1.96
N ALA A 292 0.27 12.19 -2.03
CA ALA A 292 0.59 10.83 -2.39
C ALA A 292 1.13 10.72 -3.83
N LEU A 293 0.56 11.48 -4.77
CA LEU A 293 1.05 11.56 -6.16
C LEU A 293 2.46 12.15 -6.26
N ALA A 294 2.89 12.99 -5.31
CA ALA A 294 4.26 13.51 -5.25
C ALA A 294 5.25 12.48 -4.68
N THR A 295 4.92 11.87 -3.54
CA THR A 295 5.90 11.05 -2.80
C THR A 295 5.95 9.59 -3.27
N ALA A 296 4.79 8.98 -3.54
CA ALA A 296 4.70 7.54 -3.80
C ALA A 296 5.53 7.06 -5.01
N PRO A 297 5.66 7.81 -6.13
CA PRO A 297 6.55 7.41 -7.22
C PRO A 297 8.02 7.36 -6.80
N SER A 298 8.48 8.33 -6.00
CA SER A 298 9.87 8.40 -5.51
C SER A 298 10.16 7.30 -4.48
N PHE A 299 9.22 7.08 -3.55
CA PHE A 299 9.31 5.98 -2.60
C PHE A 299 9.30 4.62 -3.32
N GLY A 300 8.40 4.44 -4.28
CA GLY A 300 8.29 3.23 -5.09
C GLY A 300 9.58 2.91 -5.84
N ARG A 301 10.25 3.93 -6.36
CA ARG A 301 11.59 3.80 -6.95
C ARG A 301 12.61 3.34 -5.90
N GLY A 302 12.56 3.89 -4.69
CA GLY A 302 13.39 3.44 -3.56
C GLY A 302 13.21 1.95 -3.24
N ILE A 303 11.97 1.46 -3.21
CA ILE A 303 11.69 0.02 -3.03
C ILE A 303 12.27 -0.80 -4.19
N ALA A 304 12.04 -0.38 -5.43
CA ALA A 304 12.54 -1.09 -6.61
C ALA A 304 14.08 -1.15 -6.64
N LEU A 305 14.76 -0.10 -6.17
CA LEU A 305 16.22 -0.07 -6.01
C LEU A 305 16.71 -1.00 -4.90
N GLU A 306 16.04 -1.02 -3.74
CA GLU A 306 16.40 -1.92 -2.63
C GLU A 306 16.26 -3.40 -3.02
N LEU A 307 15.24 -3.72 -3.83
CA LEU A 307 15.03 -5.05 -4.39
C LEU A 307 15.94 -5.34 -5.61
N GLY A 308 16.78 -4.39 -6.03
CA GLY A 308 17.72 -4.54 -7.12
C GLY A 308 17.08 -4.72 -8.50
N LEU A 309 15.86 -4.21 -8.72
CA LEU A 309 15.13 -4.44 -9.97
C LEU A 309 15.72 -3.66 -11.16
N HIS A 310 16.26 -2.48 -10.89
CA HIS A 310 16.92 -1.64 -11.88
C HIS A 310 18.00 -0.77 -11.23
N ASP A 311 18.83 -0.17 -12.08
CA ASP A 311 19.88 0.76 -11.66
C ASP A 311 19.30 2.14 -11.33
N ALA A 312 20.09 2.98 -10.67
CA ALA A 312 19.65 4.30 -10.21
C ALA A 312 19.31 5.27 -11.36
N ASP A 313 19.84 5.08 -12.56
CA ASP A 313 19.60 5.95 -13.71
C ASP A 313 18.32 5.59 -14.48
N TYR A 314 17.85 4.35 -14.40
CA TYR A 314 16.71 3.84 -15.15
C TYR A 314 15.46 4.70 -14.93
N GLU A 315 15.06 5.38 -16.01
CA GLU A 315 13.87 6.23 -16.14
C GLU A 315 13.69 7.28 -15.04
N ALA A 316 14.77 7.64 -14.34
CA ALA A 316 14.70 8.46 -13.14
C ALA A 316 14.08 9.86 -13.38
N ASP A 317 14.18 10.40 -14.60
CA ASP A 317 13.53 11.67 -14.99
C ASP A 317 11.98 11.60 -14.96
N ARG A 318 11.38 10.40 -14.91
CA ARG A 318 9.92 10.26 -14.69
C ARG A 318 9.45 10.88 -13.38
N ILE A 319 10.30 10.91 -12.34
CA ILE A 319 9.98 11.59 -11.07
C ILE A 319 9.83 13.10 -11.30
N ARG A 320 10.73 13.70 -12.08
CA ARG A 320 10.71 15.12 -12.43
C ARG A 320 9.43 15.49 -13.19
N ASP A 321 9.05 14.63 -14.12
CA ASP A 321 7.84 14.76 -14.93
C ASP A 321 6.58 14.68 -14.07
N ALA A 322 6.46 13.64 -13.23
CA ALA A 322 5.34 13.46 -12.32
C ALA A 322 5.20 14.64 -11.35
N PHE A 323 6.31 15.04 -10.73
CA PHE A 323 6.32 16.15 -9.76
C PHE A 323 5.97 17.49 -10.41
N GLY A 324 6.29 17.70 -11.69
CA GLY A 324 5.85 18.86 -12.46
C GLY A 324 4.32 18.97 -12.53
N VAL A 325 3.62 17.87 -12.80
CA VAL A 325 2.14 17.81 -12.80
C VAL A 325 1.60 18.06 -11.39
N VAL A 326 2.22 17.47 -10.37
CA VAL A 326 1.79 17.66 -8.97
C VAL A 326 1.93 19.11 -8.52
N ARG A 327 2.98 19.84 -8.92
CA ARG A 327 3.08 21.29 -8.66
C ARG A 327 1.92 22.08 -9.27
N ARG A 328 1.43 21.68 -10.44
CA ARG A 328 0.26 22.30 -11.10
C ARG A 328 -1.02 22.02 -10.30
N LEU A 329 -1.18 20.78 -9.81
CA LEU A 329 -2.28 20.44 -8.89
C LEU A 329 -2.24 21.31 -7.63
N TYR A 330 -1.08 21.43 -6.98
CA TYR A 330 -0.97 22.27 -5.78
C TYR A 330 -1.25 23.75 -6.04
N ASN A 331 -0.88 24.29 -7.21
CA ASN A 331 -1.22 25.67 -7.55
C ASN A 331 -2.75 25.85 -7.69
N GLY A 332 -3.47 24.90 -8.27
CA GLY A 332 -4.94 24.93 -8.27
C GLY A 332 -5.53 24.82 -6.86
N PHE A 333 -4.95 23.95 -6.04
CA PHE A 333 -5.40 23.64 -4.69
C PHE A 333 -5.17 24.78 -3.68
N TRP A 334 -3.98 25.38 -3.66
CA TRP A 334 -3.63 26.48 -2.74
C TRP A 334 -3.70 27.86 -3.41
N GLY A 335 -3.17 27.97 -4.63
CA GLY A 335 -2.83 29.22 -5.29
C GLY A 335 -1.32 29.47 -5.28
N ASP A 336 -0.93 30.73 -5.46
CA ASP A 336 0.49 31.12 -5.40
C ASP A 336 1.03 31.00 -3.98
N GLY A 337 2.25 30.46 -3.85
CA GLY A 337 2.91 30.29 -2.56
C GLY A 337 3.39 28.86 -2.28
N PRO A 338 3.67 28.53 -1.01
CA PRO A 338 4.14 27.20 -0.62
C PRO A 338 3.07 26.12 -0.83
N ILE A 339 3.49 24.91 -1.18
CA ILE A 339 2.56 23.84 -1.59
C ILE A 339 2.19 22.84 -0.48
N LEU A 340 2.87 22.86 0.67
CA LEU A 340 2.66 21.91 1.77
C LEU A 340 2.14 22.63 3.03
N THR A 341 1.37 21.95 3.87
CA THR A 341 0.90 22.52 5.14
C THR A 341 2.03 22.66 6.14
N SER A 342 3.05 21.80 6.11
CA SER A 342 4.26 21.97 6.92
C SER A 342 4.91 23.35 6.71
N MET A 343 4.80 23.91 5.50
CA MET A 343 5.30 25.25 5.14
C MET A 343 4.30 26.39 5.41
N GLN A 344 3.08 26.05 5.82
CA GLN A 344 1.97 26.96 6.11
C GLN A 344 1.55 26.92 7.58
N GLY A 345 2.48 26.54 8.46
CA GLY A 345 2.22 26.43 9.89
C GLY A 345 1.19 25.35 10.24
N TYR A 346 1.14 24.29 9.43
CA TYR A 346 0.22 23.15 9.55
C TYR A 346 -1.25 23.56 9.53
N ARG A 347 -1.59 24.59 8.74
CA ARG A 347 -2.97 25.02 8.48
C ARG A 347 -3.39 24.61 7.09
N ALA A 348 -4.56 23.99 6.99
CA ALA A 348 -5.16 23.55 5.75
C ALA A 348 -6.47 24.31 5.48
N GLU A 349 -6.40 25.62 5.30
CA GLU A 349 -7.57 26.47 5.02
C GLU A 349 -7.92 26.40 3.51
N VAL A 350 -8.54 25.28 3.09
CA VAL A 350 -8.77 24.94 1.69
C VAL A 350 -10.07 25.54 1.13
N LEU A 351 -11.17 25.41 1.86
CA LEU A 351 -12.50 25.83 1.43
C LEU A 351 -12.66 27.35 1.37
N ASP A 352 -13.45 27.80 0.39
CA ASP A 352 -13.89 29.19 0.29
C ASP A 352 -14.76 29.58 1.51
N ARG A 353 -14.77 30.88 1.84
CA ARG A 353 -15.39 31.39 3.06
C ARG A 353 -16.91 31.14 3.13
N ASP A 354 -17.57 31.09 1.99
CA ASP A 354 -19.01 30.82 1.90
C ASP A 354 -19.41 29.46 2.47
N TRP A 355 -18.53 28.45 2.38
CA TRP A 355 -18.72 27.17 3.06
C TRP A 355 -18.71 27.30 4.59
N ILE A 356 -17.78 28.08 5.13
CA ILE A 356 -17.68 28.30 6.57
C ILE A 356 -18.93 29.01 7.10
N ASP A 357 -19.42 30.00 6.35
CA ASP A 357 -20.66 30.71 6.66
C ASP A 357 -21.88 29.77 6.57
N ARG A 358 -21.93 28.88 5.58
CA ARG A 358 -22.98 27.85 5.43
C ARG A 358 -22.96 26.85 6.59
N PHE A 359 -21.80 26.32 6.97
CA PHE A 359 -21.68 25.47 8.15
C PHE A 359 -22.21 26.16 9.40
N GLY A 360 -21.94 27.46 9.55
CA GLY A 360 -22.44 28.26 10.66
C GLY A 360 -23.97 28.36 10.69
N GLN A 361 -24.63 28.42 9.52
CA GLN A 361 -26.09 28.45 9.39
C GLN A 361 -26.73 27.10 9.75
N ASP A 362 -26.09 26.00 9.35
CA ASP A 362 -26.57 24.63 9.57
C ASP A 362 -26.09 24.02 10.90
N ARG A 363 -25.46 24.81 11.77
CA ARG A 363 -24.86 24.36 13.04
C ARG A 363 -25.91 23.82 14.03
N ILE A 364 -25.68 22.59 14.48
CA ILE A 364 -26.36 21.93 15.59
C ILE A 364 -25.51 22.09 16.85
N ALA A 365 -26.10 22.55 17.95
CA ALA A 365 -25.40 22.67 19.23
C ALA A 365 -25.27 21.29 19.93
N LEU A 366 -24.09 20.97 20.48
CA LEU A 366 -23.86 19.74 21.25
C LEU A 366 -23.85 20.06 22.77
N GLY A 367 -24.96 20.60 23.25
CA GLY A 367 -25.09 21.16 24.60
C GLY A 367 -25.37 20.14 25.71
N VAL A 368 -25.72 18.90 25.36
CA VAL A 368 -25.98 17.81 26.32
C VAL A 368 -25.23 16.54 25.89
N ASP A 369 -24.90 15.68 26.87
CA ASP A 369 -24.05 14.50 26.65
C ASP A 369 -24.65 13.50 25.65
N ALA A 370 -25.98 13.40 25.59
CA ALA A 370 -26.66 12.50 24.65
C ALA A 370 -26.44 12.88 23.17
N ASP A 371 -26.47 14.18 22.86
CA ASP A 371 -26.27 14.69 21.50
C ASP A 371 -24.82 14.49 21.08
N ARG A 372 -23.88 14.81 21.98
CA ARG A 372 -22.44 14.57 21.77
C ARG A 372 -22.15 13.10 21.52
N SER A 373 -22.72 12.23 22.35
CA SER A 373 -22.56 10.77 22.22
C SER A 373 -23.16 10.24 20.92
N THR A 374 -24.25 10.84 20.43
CA THR A 374 -24.85 10.48 19.13
C THR A 374 -23.90 10.82 17.99
N PHE A 375 -23.36 12.04 17.97
CA PHE A 375 -22.38 12.47 16.97
C PHE A 375 -21.10 11.63 17.01
N GLN A 376 -20.51 11.41 18.20
CA GLN A 376 -19.29 10.62 18.37
C GLN A 376 -19.42 9.21 17.79
N ARG A 377 -20.51 8.51 18.12
CA ARG A 377 -20.74 7.16 17.60
C ARG A 377 -20.96 7.15 16.10
N PHE A 378 -21.65 8.15 15.55
CA PHE A 378 -21.86 8.28 14.12
C PHE A 378 -20.54 8.52 13.37
N GLN A 379 -19.76 9.51 13.80
CA GLN A 379 -18.48 9.85 13.20
C GLN A 379 -17.51 8.67 13.27
N GLY A 380 -17.38 8.06 14.44
CA GLY A 380 -16.55 6.87 14.61
C GLY A 380 -16.92 5.75 13.63
N ALA A 381 -18.22 5.43 13.50
CA ALA A 381 -18.67 4.36 12.61
C ALA A 381 -18.37 4.67 11.14
N ALA A 382 -18.59 5.93 10.75
CA ALA A 382 -18.26 6.41 9.41
C ALA A 382 -16.76 6.24 9.12
N GLU A 383 -15.88 6.62 10.05
CA GLU A 383 -14.44 6.49 9.85
C GLU A 383 -13.96 5.05 9.80
N LEU A 384 -14.51 4.16 10.65
CA LEU A 384 -14.22 2.72 10.55
C LEU A 384 -14.58 2.17 9.18
N MET A 385 -15.75 2.52 8.65
CA MET A 385 -16.15 2.15 7.30
C MET A 385 -15.17 2.73 6.26
N GLY A 386 -14.78 4.00 6.42
CA GLY A 386 -13.81 4.67 5.55
C GLY A 386 -12.47 3.94 5.50
N PHE A 387 -11.89 3.59 6.64
CA PHE A 387 -10.65 2.80 6.71
C PHE A 387 -10.82 1.38 6.17
N LEU A 388 -11.93 0.71 6.49
CA LEU A 388 -12.19 -0.65 6.02
C LEU A 388 -12.33 -0.72 4.49
N LEU A 389 -13.10 0.19 3.89
CA LEU A 389 -13.27 0.30 2.44
C LEU A 389 -11.96 0.55 1.70
N HIS A 390 -11.00 1.21 2.36
CA HIS A 390 -9.71 1.58 1.79
C HIS A 390 -8.55 0.73 2.33
N PHE A 391 -8.80 -0.45 2.92
CA PHE A 391 -7.76 -1.38 3.35
C PHE A 391 -6.78 -0.81 4.40
N ASP A 392 -7.29 -0.02 5.36
CA ASP A 392 -6.50 0.70 6.38
C ASP A 392 -5.65 1.85 5.81
N ASN A 393 -5.83 2.18 4.53
CA ASN A 393 -5.30 3.40 3.92
C ASN A 393 -6.17 4.60 4.31
N ARG A 394 -5.51 5.73 4.56
CA ARG A 394 -6.15 6.98 4.97
C ARG A 394 -6.99 7.65 3.86
N LEU A 395 -6.95 7.19 2.61
CA LEU A 395 -7.74 7.78 1.51
C LEU A 395 -9.26 7.87 1.76
N GLY A 396 -9.77 7.09 2.73
CA GLY A 396 -11.16 7.14 3.16
C GLY A 396 -11.52 8.33 4.07
N VAL A 397 -10.55 9.11 4.56
CA VAL A 397 -10.77 10.21 5.50
C VAL A 397 -9.85 11.40 5.18
N SER A 398 -10.40 12.61 5.19
CA SER A 398 -9.63 13.85 4.93
C SER A 398 -10.03 14.95 5.90
N ASP A 399 -9.09 15.38 6.73
CA ASP A 399 -9.23 16.54 7.61
C ASP A 399 -8.65 17.81 6.97
N HIS A 400 -9.31 18.94 7.18
CA HIS A 400 -8.78 20.27 6.82
C HIS A 400 -9.35 21.40 7.70
N GLY A 401 -8.67 22.53 7.70
CA GLY A 401 -8.81 23.64 8.64
C GLY A 401 -7.51 23.86 9.44
N PRO A 402 -7.55 24.48 10.62
CA PRO A 402 -8.71 25.14 11.24
C PRO A 402 -9.10 26.42 10.49
N TYR A 403 -10.38 26.59 10.18
CA TYR A 403 -10.92 27.81 9.58
C TYR A 403 -11.34 28.81 10.65
N PRO A 404 -10.84 30.06 10.65
CA PRO A 404 -11.21 31.05 11.66
C PRO A 404 -12.67 31.48 11.54
N THR A 405 -13.38 31.60 12.66
CA THR A 405 -14.75 32.13 12.74
C THR A 405 -14.78 33.57 13.26
N ASP A 406 -15.85 34.31 12.98
CA ASP A 406 -15.96 35.74 13.34
C ASP A 406 -16.03 36.00 14.85
N ASP A 407 -16.43 34.99 15.63
CA ASP A 407 -16.46 35.02 17.09
C ASP A 407 -15.10 34.68 17.74
N GLY A 408 -14.05 34.51 16.93
CA GLY A 408 -12.69 34.20 17.37
C GLY A 408 -12.44 32.72 17.64
N GLY A 409 -13.41 31.85 17.37
CA GLY A 409 -13.25 30.39 17.37
C GLY A 409 -12.67 29.87 16.05
N PHE A 410 -12.87 28.58 15.81
CA PHE A 410 -12.52 27.94 14.55
C PHE A 410 -13.41 26.73 14.21
N VAL A 411 -13.34 26.31 12.94
CA VAL A 411 -13.99 25.10 12.42
C VAL A 411 -12.94 24.12 11.93
N LEU A 412 -13.06 22.84 12.31
CA LEU A 412 -12.39 21.73 11.63
C LEU A 412 -13.40 20.98 10.79
N VAL A 413 -13.02 20.62 9.57
CA VAL A 413 -13.88 19.90 8.65
C VAL A 413 -13.24 18.57 8.33
N ARG A 414 -14.07 17.52 8.31
CA ARG A 414 -13.68 16.15 8.01
C ARG A 414 -14.60 15.59 6.95
N ASP A 415 -14.02 15.08 5.86
CA ASP A 415 -14.69 14.27 4.86
C ASP A 415 -14.41 12.79 5.11
N ILE A 416 -15.44 11.95 5.03
CA ILE A 416 -15.36 10.50 5.20
C ILE A 416 -16.06 9.82 4.03
N PHE A 417 -15.36 8.93 3.32
CA PHE A 417 -15.86 8.25 2.12
C PHE A 417 -16.36 6.85 2.46
N LEU A 418 -17.65 6.61 2.24
CA LEU A 418 -18.36 5.42 2.71
C LEU A 418 -18.69 4.42 1.59
N ASN A 419 -18.54 4.83 0.33
CA ASN A 419 -18.84 4.04 -0.84
C ASN A 419 -17.84 4.38 -1.94
N GLU A 420 -17.33 3.38 -2.68
CA GLU A 420 -16.39 3.61 -3.78
C GLU A 420 -16.62 2.59 -4.91
N PRO A 421 -17.45 2.94 -5.91
CA PRO A 421 -17.80 2.03 -7.00
C PRO A 421 -16.61 1.56 -7.86
N ALA A 422 -15.46 2.22 -7.77
CA ALA A 422 -14.24 1.78 -8.47
C ALA A 422 -13.66 0.47 -7.90
N TRP A 423 -13.99 0.12 -6.65
CA TRP A 423 -13.43 -1.05 -6.00
C TRP A 423 -14.31 -2.28 -6.19
N HIS A 424 -13.72 -3.38 -6.67
CA HIS A 424 -14.44 -4.63 -6.89
C HIS A 424 -14.91 -5.31 -5.58
N TRP A 425 -14.31 -4.96 -4.44
CA TRP A 425 -14.75 -5.40 -3.11
C TRP A 425 -15.83 -4.53 -2.48
N ASN A 426 -16.12 -3.35 -3.05
CA ASN A 426 -17.23 -2.52 -2.61
C ASN A 426 -18.57 -3.18 -3.00
N ASP A 427 -19.63 -2.96 -2.22
CA ASP A 427 -20.96 -3.45 -2.62
C ASP A 427 -21.56 -2.51 -3.68
N PRO A 428 -21.77 -2.95 -4.94
CA PRO A 428 -22.40 -2.12 -5.96
C PRO A 428 -23.85 -1.72 -5.62
N ALA A 429 -24.51 -2.46 -4.71
CA ALA A 429 -25.84 -2.16 -4.21
C ALA A 429 -25.81 -1.49 -2.82
N SER A 430 -24.64 -1.00 -2.37
CA SER A 430 -24.51 -0.35 -1.07
C SER A 430 -25.53 0.79 -0.93
N PRO A 431 -26.31 0.83 0.17
CA PRO A 431 -27.24 1.92 0.44
C PRO A 431 -26.54 3.18 0.97
N LEU A 432 -25.22 3.10 1.25
CA LEU A 432 -24.48 4.22 1.82
C LEU A 432 -24.26 5.32 0.78
N PRO A 433 -24.32 6.60 1.20
CA PRO A 433 -23.91 7.70 0.36
C PRO A 433 -22.42 7.58 -0.01
N TRP A 434 -21.99 8.31 -1.04
CA TRP A 434 -20.58 8.45 -1.36
C TRP A 434 -19.75 8.93 -0.18
N SER A 435 -20.18 10.00 0.48
CA SER A 435 -19.44 10.57 1.61
C SER A 435 -20.35 11.23 2.64
N VAL A 436 -19.79 11.39 3.83
CA VAL A 436 -20.26 12.30 4.87
C VAL A 436 -19.20 13.38 5.08
N THR A 437 -19.62 14.64 5.19
CA THR A 437 -18.77 15.75 5.63
C THR A 437 -19.26 16.25 6.98
N THR A 438 -18.37 16.43 7.94
CA THR A 438 -18.67 17.01 9.26
C THR A 438 -17.82 18.25 9.52
N ALA A 439 -18.45 19.37 9.82
CA ALA A 439 -17.83 20.61 10.28
C ALA A 439 -18.01 20.75 11.80
N MET A 440 -16.92 20.74 12.55
CA MET A 440 -16.87 20.77 14.01
C MET A 440 -16.45 22.16 14.51
N PHE A 441 -17.27 22.76 15.38
CA PHE A 441 -17.09 24.12 15.87
C PHE A 441 -16.42 24.15 17.26
N PHE A 442 -15.40 24.98 17.38
CA PHE A 442 -14.63 25.20 18.61
C PHE A 442 -14.67 26.68 18.98
N GLY A 443 -14.84 26.98 20.28
CA GLY A 443 -14.88 28.36 20.77
C GLY A 443 -13.49 28.99 20.89
N PRO A 444 -13.41 30.33 21.03
CA PRO A 444 -12.15 31.07 21.20
C PRO A 444 -11.35 30.66 22.44
N ASP A 445 -12.05 30.20 23.49
CA ASP A 445 -11.45 29.82 24.76
C ASP A 445 -11.10 28.31 24.81
N SER A 446 -11.11 27.59 23.68
CA SER A 446 -10.84 26.14 23.66
C SER A 446 -9.41 25.80 24.13
N GLY A 447 -8.45 26.69 23.88
CA GLY A 447 -7.04 26.48 24.22
C GLY A 447 -6.36 25.37 23.40
N LEU A 448 -7.02 24.84 22.36
CA LEU A 448 -6.47 23.82 21.49
C LEU A 448 -5.44 24.42 20.54
N ASP A 449 -4.24 23.85 20.55
CA ASP A 449 -3.31 23.97 19.42
C ASP A 449 -3.69 22.92 18.39
N VAL A 450 -3.77 23.29 17.11
CA VAL A 450 -4.28 22.41 16.04
C VAL A 450 -3.35 22.45 14.85
N GLN A 451 -3.01 21.26 14.37
CA GLN A 451 -2.18 21.04 13.19
C GLN A 451 -2.88 20.08 12.25
N VAL A 452 -2.89 20.40 10.96
CA VAL A 452 -3.30 19.49 9.89
C VAL A 452 -2.10 19.21 9.00
N ILE A 453 -1.59 17.98 9.07
CA ILE A 453 -0.42 17.53 8.28
C ILE A 453 -0.84 17.14 6.86
N ASP A 454 0.11 17.09 5.92
CA ASP A 454 -0.13 16.93 4.48
C ASP A 454 -0.90 15.67 4.07
N ILE A 455 -0.93 14.63 4.91
CA ILE A 455 -1.76 13.44 4.71
C ILE A 455 -3.22 13.63 5.17
N SER A 456 -3.66 14.88 5.34
CA SER A 456 -5.02 15.27 5.77
C SER A 456 -5.39 14.67 7.13
N THR A 457 -4.47 14.74 8.10
CA THR A 457 -4.69 14.34 9.50
C THR A 457 -4.66 15.54 10.42
N ALA A 458 -5.72 15.73 11.18
CA ALA A 458 -5.74 16.69 12.27
C ALA A 458 -5.13 16.10 13.55
N PHE A 459 -4.19 16.83 14.15
CA PHE A 459 -3.67 16.61 15.49
C PHE A 459 -3.94 17.83 16.35
N THR A 460 -4.19 17.61 17.63
CA THR A 460 -4.44 18.69 18.59
C THR A 460 -3.60 18.52 19.84
N ASN A 461 -3.39 19.62 20.58
CA ASN A 461 -2.86 19.59 21.93
C ASN A 461 -3.81 20.38 22.87
N PRO A 462 -4.41 19.73 23.90
CA PRO A 462 -4.39 18.28 24.18
C PRO A 462 -4.96 17.44 23.03
N ALA A 463 -4.54 16.16 22.94
CA ALA A 463 -4.91 15.32 21.79
C ALA A 463 -6.39 14.90 21.75
N ASN A 464 -7.06 14.85 22.91
CA ASN A 464 -8.49 14.60 22.97
C ASN A 464 -9.25 15.93 22.80
N TYR A 465 -9.56 16.29 21.55
CA TYR A 465 -10.29 17.51 21.23
C TYR A 465 -11.82 17.37 21.34
N VAL A 466 -12.35 16.14 21.42
CA VAL A 466 -13.80 15.88 21.35
C VAL A 466 -14.62 16.58 22.45
N PRO A 467 -14.13 16.69 23.71
CA PRO A 467 -14.82 17.47 24.74
C PRO A 467 -14.98 18.96 24.40
N TYR A 468 -14.13 19.51 23.54
CA TYR A 468 -14.12 20.93 23.17
C TYR A 468 -15.07 21.27 22.01
N ILE A 469 -15.67 20.27 21.35
CA ILE A 469 -16.63 20.50 20.27
C ILE A 469 -17.91 21.12 20.86
N GLN A 470 -18.26 22.33 20.40
CA GLN A 470 -19.45 23.06 20.87
C GLN A 470 -20.66 22.86 19.96
N GLY A 471 -20.44 22.49 18.71
CA GLY A 471 -21.49 22.22 17.74
C GLY A 471 -20.94 21.60 16.47
N VAL A 472 -21.83 21.07 15.64
CA VAL A 472 -21.50 20.40 14.39
C VAL A 472 -22.49 20.76 13.29
N ALA A 473 -22.04 20.80 12.05
CA ALA A 473 -22.89 20.70 10.86
C ALA A 473 -22.43 19.48 10.07
N ALA A 474 -23.36 18.70 9.51
CA ALA A 474 -22.99 17.52 8.75
C ALA A 474 -23.83 17.35 7.49
N TYR A 475 -23.23 16.74 6.47
CA TYR A 475 -23.80 16.62 5.13
C TYR A 475 -23.55 15.24 4.56
N THR A 476 -24.45 14.77 3.70
CA THR A 476 -24.19 13.61 2.82
C THR A 476 -24.10 14.03 1.37
N ARG A 477 -23.14 13.47 0.64
CA ARG A 477 -23.08 13.52 -0.82
C ARG A 477 -23.50 12.15 -1.37
N PRO A 478 -24.56 12.04 -2.19
CA PRO A 478 -25.11 10.74 -2.58
C PRO A 478 -24.21 9.94 -3.53
N THR A 479 -23.59 10.59 -4.52
CA THR A 479 -22.63 9.96 -5.45
C THR A 479 -21.38 10.82 -5.58
N TRP A 480 -20.28 10.22 -6.06
CA TRP A 480 -19.00 10.92 -6.20
C TRP A 480 -19.08 12.14 -7.13
N ASP A 481 -20.00 12.12 -8.10
CA ASP A 481 -20.24 13.14 -9.12
C ASP A 481 -21.49 14.00 -8.85
N ALA A 482 -22.20 13.77 -7.73
CA ALA A 482 -23.37 14.56 -7.39
C ALA A 482 -22.99 16.05 -7.26
N PRO A 483 -23.76 16.97 -7.86
CA PRO A 483 -23.49 18.40 -7.73
C PRO A 483 -23.73 18.89 -6.30
N MET A 484 -23.07 19.97 -5.89
CA MET A 484 -23.22 20.54 -4.52
C MET A 484 -24.65 21.03 -4.19
N SER A 485 -25.54 21.13 -5.18
CA SER A 485 -26.97 21.39 -4.98
C SER A 485 -27.75 20.19 -4.44
N ASP A 486 -27.19 18.99 -4.59
CA ASP A 486 -27.87 17.72 -4.32
C ASP A 486 -27.32 17.05 -3.05
N ILE A 487 -26.62 17.82 -2.21
CA ILE A 487 -26.18 17.37 -0.88
C ILE A 487 -27.30 17.61 0.14
N ASP A 488 -27.42 16.70 1.10
CA ASP A 488 -28.40 16.78 2.17
C ASP A 488 -27.73 17.14 3.49
N VAL A 489 -28.40 17.98 4.30
CA VAL A 489 -27.98 18.31 5.68
C VAL A 489 -28.49 17.22 6.61
N LEU A 490 -27.64 16.73 7.51
CA LEU A 490 -28.01 15.71 8.49
C LEU A 490 -28.40 16.33 9.84
N SER A 491 -29.57 15.95 10.36
CA SER A 491 -29.91 16.11 11.78
C SER A 491 -29.25 15.02 12.65
N LEU A 492 -29.31 15.16 13.98
CA LEU A 492 -28.86 14.11 14.90
C LEU A 492 -29.64 12.79 14.73
N GLU A 493 -30.91 12.86 14.34
CA GLU A 493 -31.73 11.68 14.05
C GLU A 493 -31.24 10.99 12.77
N ASP A 494 -30.93 11.76 11.73
CA ASP A 494 -30.37 11.23 10.48
C ASP A 494 -29.00 10.60 10.70
N MET A 495 -28.14 11.23 11.52
CA MET A 495 -26.84 10.66 11.92
C MET A 495 -27.01 9.32 12.63
N ALA A 496 -27.96 9.22 13.57
CA ALA A 496 -28.22 7.97 14.29
C ALA A 496 -28.73 6.86 13.34
N ALA A 497 -29.62 7.20 12.41
CA ALA A 497 -30.15 6.27 11.43
C ALA A 497 -29.07 5.80 10.42
N LEU A 498 -28.25 6.73 9.94
CA LEU A 498 -27.16 6.44 9.02
C LEU A 498 -26.06 5.60 9.71
N ARG A 499 -25.77 5.85 10.99
CA ARG A 499 -24.83 5.02 11.78
C ARG A 499 -25.20 3.54 11.73
N THR A 500 -26.46 3.19 11.97
CA THR A 500 -26.92 1.80 11.93
C THR A 500 -26.72 1.16 10.55
N GLN A 501 -26.90 1.92 9.47
CA GLN A 501 -26.62 1.43 8.12
C GLN A 501 -25.12 1.23 7.90
N ILE A 502 -24.29 2.17 8.36
CA ILE A 502 -22.83 2.10 8.27
C ILE A 502 -22.30 0.87 9.01
N GLU A 503 -22.74 0.63 10.24
CA GLU A 503 -22.34 -0.52 11.06
C GLU A 503 -22.67 -1.85 10.35
N ALA A 504 -23.87 -1.97 9.78
CA ALA A 504 -24.31 -3.16 9.05
C ALA A 504 -23.47 -3.41 7.78
N GLN A 505 -23.21 -2.36 7.00
CA GLN A 505 -22.40 -2.45 5.78
C GLN A 505 -20.92 -2.71 6.09
N SER A 506 -20.40 -2.15 7.19
CA SER A 506 -19.04 -2.41 7.67
C SER A 506 -18.87 -3.88 8.04
N ALA A 507 -19.83 -4.48 8.75
CA ALA A 507 -19.79 -5.90 9.08
C ALA A 507 -19.82 -6.78 7.81
N ALA A 508 -20.67 -6.44 6.83
CA ALA A 508 -20.73 -7.16 5.56
C ALA A 508 -19.42 -7.05 4.75
N LEU A 509 -18.82 -5.85 4.71
CA LEU A 509 -17.53 -5.64 4.08
C LEU A 509 -16.40 -6.38 4.81
N TYR A 510 -16.39 -6.36 6.14
CA TYR A 510 -15.42 -7.09 6.95
C TYR A 510 -15.45 -8.58 6.62
N GLY A 511 -16.64 -9.18 6.58
CA GLY A 511 -16.81 -10.59 6.20
C GLY A 511 -16.29 -10.90 4.79
N ARG A 512 -16.54 -10.01 3.81
CA ARG A 512 -15.98 -10.15 2.45
C ARG A 512 -14.45 -10.11 2.45
N ILE A 513 -13.86 -9.12 3.11
CA ILE A 513 -12.39 -9.00 3.20
C ILE A 513 -11.81 -10.21 3.94
N ALA A 514 -12.41 -10.65 5.05
CA ALA A 514 -11.95 -11.80 5.80
C ALA A 514 -11.89 -13.07 4.91
N SER A 515 -12.88 -13.25 4.03
CA SER A 515 -12.98 -14.39 3.10
C SER A 515 -11.99 -14.37 1.93
N MET A 516 -11.37 -13.23 1.64
CA MET A 516 -10.34 -13.13 0.61
C MET A 516 -9.10 -13.93 0.99
N ASP A 517 -8.45 -14.54 0.00
CA ASP A 517 -7.13 -15.12 0.21
C ASP A 517 -6.06 -14.02 0.45
N ARG A 518 -4.85 -14.44 0.85
CA ARG A 518 -3.77 -13.49 1.17
C ARG A 518 -3.40 -12.62 -0.03
N ARG A 519 -3.42 -13.16 -1.25
CA ARG A 519 -3.03 -12.45 -2.46
C ARG A 519 -4.08 -11.43 -2.85
N GLU A 520 -5.35 -11.81 -2.84
CA GLU A 520 -6.48 -10.91 -3.06
C GLU A 520 -6.44 -9.71 -2.11
N LYS A 521 -6.16 -9.94 -0.82
CA LYS A 521 -6.00 -8.85 0.17
C LYS A 521 -4.85 -7.91 -0.16
N ILE A 522 -3.70 -8.45 -0.56
CA ILE A 522 -2.51 -7.66 -0.90
C ILE A 522 -2.77 -6.83 -2.16
N GLU A 523 -3.32 -7.43 -3.20
CA GLU A 523 -3.59 -6.75 -4.46
C GLU A 523 -4.68 -5.68 -4.28
N ALA A 524 -5.73 -5.96 -3.52
CA ALA A 524 -6.75 -4.96 -3.17
C ALA A 524 -6.16 -3.76 -2.42
N GLY A 525 -5.34 -3.99 -1.38
CA GLY A 525 -4.63 -2.93 -0.67
C GLY A 525 -3.64 -2.16 -1.57
N ALA A 526 -2.94 -2.85 -2.47
CA ALA A 526 -2.01 -2.23 -3.41
C ALA A 526 -2.74 -1.30 -4.41
N LEU A 527 -3.97 -1.63 -4.80
CA LEU A 527 -4.80 -0.79 -5.65
C LEU A 527 -5.25 0.50 -4.94
N THR A 528 -5.54 0.46 -3.64
CA THR A 528 -5.84 1.70 -2.89
C THR A 528 -4.63 2.62 -2.87
N TYR A 529 -3.41 2.08 -2.71
CA TYR A 529 -2.16 2.84 -2.78
C TYR A 529 -1.75 3.26 -4.19
N THR A 530 -2.25 2.62 -5.26
CA THR A 530 -1.85 3.00 -6.62
C THR A 530 -2.95 3.78 -7.33
N ALA A 531 -4.00 3.09 -7.77
CA ALA A 531 -5.11 3.70 -8.47
C ALA A 531 -5.84 4.70 -7.58
N GLY A 532 -5.98 4.39 -6.28
CA GLY A 532 -6.69 5.24 -5.33
C GLY A 532 -6.12 6.66 -5.22
N PHE A 533 -4.80 6.82 -5.29
CA PHE A 533 -4.14 8.13 -5.27
C PHE A 533 -4.48 8.98 -6.50
N ALA A 534 -4.60 8.37 -7.69
CA ALA A 534 -4.84 9.07 -8.95
C ALA A 534 -6.32 9.17 -9.36
N LEU A 535 -7.18 8.30 -8.82
CA LEU A 535 -8.59 8.14 -9.18
C LEU A 535 -9.40 9.44 -9.19
N PRO A 536 -9.33 10.33 -8.18
CA PRO A 536 -10.11 11.57 -8.23
C PRO A 536 -9.74 12.47 -9.41
N PHE A 537 -8.47 12.54 -9.78
CA PHE A 537 -8.00 13.36 -10.90
C PHE A 537 -8.34 12.74 -12.25
N ALA A 538 -8.24 11.41 -12.37
CA ALA A 538 -8.69 10.67 -13.55
C ALA A 538 -10.19 10.90 -13.81
N ARG A 539 -11.02 10.85 -12.76
CA ARG A 539 -12.47 11.15 -12.83
C ARG A 539 -12.73 12.59 -13.21
N ALA A 540 -12.10 13.55 -12.53
CA ALA A 540 -12.29 14.97 -12.79
C ALA A 540 -11.83 15.37 -14.21
N ALA A 541 -10.83 14.69 -14.76
CA ALA A 541 -10.38 14.87 -16.14
C ALA A 541 -11.29 14.21 -17.19
N GLY A 542 -12.26 13.38 -16.78
CA GLY A 542 -13.09 12.60 -17.69
C GLY A 542 -12.33 11.49 -18.43
N LEU A 543 -11.27 10.96 -17.81
CA LEU A 543 -10.31 10.04 -18.44
C LEU A 543 -10.27 8.65 -17.82
N LEU A 544 -11.12 8.35 -16.84
CA LEU A 544 -11.07 7.07 -16.12
C LEU A 544 -11.15 5.86 -17.06
N ASP A 545 -12.14 5.84 -17.97
CA ASP A 545 -12.34 4.71 -18.90
C ASP A 545 -11.15 4.54 -19.87
N GLU A 546 -10.59 5.64 -20.35
CA GLU A 546 -9.42 5.63 -21.22
C GLU A 546 -8.17 5.13 -20.47
N LEU A 547 -7.95 5.61 -19.24
CA LEU A 547 -6.82 5.18 -18.45
C LEU A 547 -6.95 3.69 -18.08
N ILE A 548 -8.16 3.18 -17.84
CA ILE A 548 -8.38 1.73 -17.63
C ILE A 548 -8.03 0.95 -18.89
N ALA A 549 -8.53 1.37 -20.05
CA ALA A 549 -8.38 0.63 -21.30
C ALA A 549 -6.96 0.66 -21.87
N ASP A 550 -6.35 1.85 -21.91
CA ASP A 550 -5.11 2.10 -22.64
C ASP A 550 -3.91 2.28 -21.69
N HIS A 551 -4.19 2.45 -20.39
CA HIS A 551 -3.17 2.73 -19.39
C HIS A 551 -3.26 1.86 -18.13
N ASP A 552 -3.87 0.68 -18.17
CA ASP A 552 -3.79 -0.31 -17.08
C ASP A 552 -4.06 0.31 -15.69
N PHE A 553 -5.02 1.24 -15.61
CA PHE A 553 -5.21 2.11 -14.44
C PHE A 553 -5.52 1.34 -13.15
N LEU A 554 -6.14 0.17 -13.28
CA LEU A 554 -6.49 -0.72 -12.17
C LEU A 554 -5.57 -1.96 -12.13
N GLY A 555 -4.44 -1.93 -12.84
CA GLY A 555 -3.52 -3.05 -12.94
C GLY A 555 -2.29 -2.93 -12.04
N ILE A 556 -1.66 -4.08 -11.81
CA ILE A 556 -0.36 -4.20 -11.17
C ILE A 556 0.68 -4.40 -12.27
N HIS A 557 1.69 -3.54 -12.29
CA HIS A 557 2.77 -3.63 -13.27
C HIS A 557 3.42 -5.03 -13.24
N PRO A 558 3.67 -5.69 -14.39
CA PRO A 558 4.15 -7.07 -14.42
C PRO A 558 5.43 -7.33 -13.61
N ALA A 559 6.35 -6.37 -13.55
CA ALA A 559 7.56 -6.51 -12.71
C ALA A 559 7.22 -6.52 -11.21
N VAL A 560 6.21 -5.75 -10.79
CA VAL A 560 5.73 -5.72 -9.40
C VAL A 560 5.04 -7.03 -9.06
N ALA A 561 4.19 -7.55 -9.95
CA ALA A 561 3.54 -8.85 -9.78
C ALA A 561 4.56 -9.99 -9.66
N ALA A 562 5.64 -9.96 -10.45
CA ALA A 562 6.72 -10.96 -10.38
C ALA A 562 7.49 -10.96 -9.05
N CYS A 563 7.49 -9.84 -8.32
CA CYS A 563 8.11 -9.69 -7.00
C CYS A 563 7.24 -10.18 -5.83
N TYR A 564 5.99 -10.60 -6.07
CA TYR A 564 5.05 -10.96 -5.01
C TYR A 564 5.66 -11.90 -3.96
N ASP A 565 6.29 -12.99 -4.39
CA ASP A 565 6.89 -13.97 -3.48
C ASP A 565 8.02 -13.38 -2.62
N THR A 566 8.79 -12.42 -3.14
CA THR A 566 9.82 -11.71 -2.37
C THR A 566 9.18 -10.77 -1.35
N ILE A 567 8.13 -10.04 -1.74
CA ILE A 567 7.41 -9.11 -0.85
C ILE A 567 6.84 -9.86 0.37
N VAL A 568 6.21 -11.02 0.13
CA VAL A 568 5.51 -11.78 1.18
C VAL A 568 6.40 -12.71 2.01
N SER A 569 7.70 -12.78 1.72
CA SER A 569 8.66 -13.64 2.45
C SER A 569 9.15 -13.03 3.77
N GLY A 570 8.58 -11.90 4.20
CA GLY A 570 9.01 -11.11 5.37
C GLY A 570 9.89 -9.91 5.01
N VAL A 571 10.34 -9.79 3.76
CA VAL A 571 11.15 -8.65 3.30
C VAL A 571 10.38 -7.34 3.46
N ALA A 572 9.09 -7.29 3.12
CA ALA A 572 8.31 -6.07 3.26
C ALA A 572 8.19 -5.61 4.73
N THR A 573 8.01 -6.55 5.65
CA THR A 573 7.89 -6.28 7.10
C THR A 573 9.15 -5.63 7.68
N GLU A 574 10.33 -5.96 7.17
CA GLU A 574 11.60 -5.34 7.58
C GLU A 574 11.88 -4.05 6.80
N MET A 575 11.74 -4.11 5.47
CA MET A 575 12.14 -3.04 4.56
C MET A 575 11.32 -1.78 4.76
N ILE A 576 9.99 -1.89 4.81
CA ILE A 576 9.09 -0.72 4.80
C ILE A 576 9.29 0.17 6.04
N PRO A 577 9.24 -0.34 7.29
CA PRO A 577 9.49 0.49 8.46
C PRO A 577 10.87 1.15 8.45
N ARG A 578 11.90 0.42 8.00
CA ARG A 578 13.27 0.95 7.90
C ARG A 578 13.36 2.09 6.88
N LEU A 579 12.74 1.95 5.70
CA LEU A 579 12.70 3.01 4.69
C LEU A 579 12.01 4.26 5.23
N PHE A 580 10.86 4.13 5.90
CA PHE A 580 10.16 5.25 6.55
C PHE A 580 11.02 5.95 7.60
N LEU A 581 11.63 5.19 8.52
CA LEU A 581 12.41 5.75 9.64
C LEU A 581 13.70 6.44 9.19
N THR A 582 14.35 5.91 8.16
CA THR A 582 15.65 6.40 7.69
C THR A 582 15.54 7.42 6.56
N GLY A 583 14.42 7.43 5.82
CA GLY A 583 14.28 8.20 4.60
C GLY A 583 15.12 7.72 3.43
N SER A 584 15.73 6.53 3.50
CA SER A 584 16.66 6.05 2.46
C SER A 584 15.99 5.76 1.11
N TRP A 585 14.66 5.81 1.04
CA TRP A 585 13.92 5.75 -0.22
C TRP A 585 14.08 7.03 -1.06
N GLY A 586 14.43 8.18 -0.45
CA GLY A 586 14.59 9.50 -1.08
C GLY A 586 15.82 9.62 -2.00
N ASN A 587 15.86 8.79 -3.04
CA ASN A 587 17.00 8.67 -3.94
C ASN A 587 16.99 9.78 -5.00
N PRO A 588 18.08 10.56 -5.15
CA PRO A 588 18.12 11.63 -6.15
C PRO A 588 18.00 11.09 -7.58
N VAL A 589 17.49 11.94 -8.47
CA VAL A 589 17.54 11.78 -9.93
C VAL A 589 18.96 12.10 -10.40
N PRO A 590 19.71 11.12 -10.93
CA PRO A 590 21.10 11.32 -11.33
C PRO A 590 21.20 12.06 -12.68
N GLU A 591 22.34 12.71 -12.93
CA GLU A 591 22.61 13.35 -14.23
C GLU A 591 22.70 12.35 -15.38
N THR A 592 23.02 11.09 -15.07
CA THR A 592 23.11 9.98 -16.00
C THR A 592 21.77 9.31 -16.30
N ALA A 593 20.63 9.87 -15.83
CA ALA A 593 19.31 9.29 -16.03
C ALA A 593 19.08 8.86 -17.49
N SER A 594 18.60 7.64 -17.66
CA SER A 594 18.46 6.94 -18.94
C SER A 594 16.99 6.59 -19.20
N THR A 595 16.61 6.41 -20.46
CA THR A 595 15.21 6.09 -20.85
C THR A 595 14.96 4.60 -21.00
N GLY A 596 15.90 3.76 -20.58
CA GLY A 596 15.83 2.31 -20.73
C GLY A 596 16.95 1.68 -19.93
N LEU A 597 16.81 0.39 -19.61
CA LEU A 597 17.89 -0.34 -18.96
C LEU A 597 19.12 -0.31 -19.88
N VAL A 598 20.30 -0.08 -19.31
CA VAL A 598 21.56 -0.21 -20.05
C VAL A 598 21.53 -1.55 -20.77
N ALA A 599 21.76 -1.55 -22.08
CA ALA A 599 21.56 -2.70 -22.96
C ALA A 599 22.47 -3.88 -22.60
N ASP A 600 22.11 -4.63 -21.56
CA ASP A 600 22.75 -5.87 -21.18
C ASP A 600 22.06 -7.03 -21.90
N GLU A 601 22.35 -7.11 -23.19
CA GLU A 601 21.91 -8.19 -24.08
C GLU A 601 22.29 -9.57 -23.52
N THR A 602 23.40 -9.65 -22.79
CA THR A 602 23.90 -10.90 -22.20
C THR A 602 23.06 -11.28 -20.99
N GLU A 603 22.83 -10.35 -20.07
CA GLU A 603 21.95 -10.55 -18.92
C GLU A 603 20.54 -10.94 -19.36
N PHE A 604 19.94 -10.20 -20.30
CA PHE A 604 18.61 -10.56 -20.82
C PHE A 604 18.58 -11.99 -21.37
N ALA A 605 19.53 -12.36 -22.24
CA ALA A 605 19.55 -13.69 -22.83
C ALA A 605 19.71 -14.80 -21.78
N VAL A 606 20.55 -14.59 -20.76
CA VAL A 606 20.75 -15.54 -19.66
C VAL A 606 19.50 -15.67 -18.79
N LEU A 607 18.93 -14.54 -18.35
CA LEU A 607 17.72 -14.56 -17.51
C LEU A 607 16.51 -15.11 -18.27
N GLN A 608 16.36 -14.79 -19.57
CA GLN A 608 15.31 -15.34 -20.41
C GLN A 608 15.45 -16.86 -20.57
N ALA A 609 16.67 -17.37 -20.79
CA ALA A 609 16.91 -18.81 -20.87
C ALA A 609 16.55 -19.52 -19.56
N LEU A 610 16.87 -18.92 -18.40
CA LEU A 610 16.46 -19.43 -17.10
C LEU A 610 14.95 -19.35 -16.88
N ARG A 611 14.29 -18.27 -17.31
CA ARG A 611 12.83 -18.12 -17.23
C ARG A 611 12.10 -19.20 -18.02
N VAL A 612 12.59 -19.52 -19.22
CA VAL A 612 12.02 -20.50 -20.15
C VAL A 612 12.28 -21.93 -19.69
N ARG A 613 13.48 -22.23 -19.20
CA ARG A 613 13.84 -23.59 -18.75
C ARG A 613 13.42 -23.89 -17.30
N GLY A 614 13.17 -22.87 -16.49
CA GLY A 614 12.96 -22.97 -15.04
C GLY A 614 14.28 -23.16 -14.27
N PHE A 615 15.12 -24.10 -14.71
CA PHE A 615 16.48 -24.31 -14.21
C PHE A 615 17.40 -24.78 -15.33
N ALA A 616 18.68 -24.36 -15.31
CA ALA A 616 19.63 -24.73 -16.36
C ALA A 616 21.08 -24.76 -15.86
N THR A 617 21.91 -25.61 -16.48
CA THR A 617 23.38 -25.50 -16.40
C THR A 617 23.92 -24.45 -17.37
N THR A 618 25.16 -24.01 -17.17
CA THR A 618 25.88 -23.15 -18.12
C THR A 618 25.84 -23.71 -19.55
N GLU A 619 25.98 -25.02 -19.73
CA GLU A 619 25.92 -25.64 -21.06
C GLU A 619 24.52 -25.51 -21.69
N GLN A 620 23.46 -25.70 -20.92
CA GLN A 620 22.08 -25.58 -21.41
C GLN A 620 21.72 -24.12 -21.73
N ILE A 621 22.25 -23.16 -20.97
CA ILE A 621 22.12 -21.73 -21.27
C ILE A 621 22.86 -21.41 -22.58
N ALA A 622 24.07 -21.93 -22.78
CA ALA A 622 24.83 -21.77 -24.01
C ALA A 622 24.09 -22.35 -25.23
N GLU A 623 23.44 -23.51 -25.09
CA GLU A 623 22.61 -24.09 -26.15
C GLU A 623 21.41 -23.20 -26.53
N SER A 624 20.86 -22.47 -25.56
CA SER A 624 19.66 -21.64 -25.76
C SER A 624 20.00 -20.26 -26.32
N THR A 625 21.11 -19.67 -25.85
CA THR A 625 21.50 -18.28 -26.12
C THR A 625 22.59 -18.15 -27.17
N GLY A 626 23.40 -19.21 -27.37
CA GLY A 626 24.62 -19.22 -28.16
C GLY A 626 25.75 -18.35 -27.62
N LEU A 627 25.66 -17.90 -26.37
CA LEU A 627 26.72 -17.20 -25.66
C LEU A 627 27.85 -18.17 -25.28
N ASP A 628 29.05 -17.63 -25.09
CA ASP A 628 30.17 -18.42 -24.58
C ASP A 628 30.01 -18.71 -23.07
N ALA A 629 30.55 -19.85 -22.64
CA ALA A 629 30.41 -20.29 -21.25
C ALA A 629 31.02 -19.30 -20.25
N ALA A 630 32.10 -18.59 -20.61
CA ALA A 630 32.74 -17.64 -19.70
C ALA A 630 31.88 -16.39 -19.49
N ALA A 631 31.23 -15.89 -20.54
CA ALA A 631 30.25 -14.80 -20.43
C ALA A 631 29.02 -15.21 -19.60
N ILE A 632 28.51 -16.43 -19.79
CA ILE A 632 27.39 -16.96 -19.01
C ILE A 632 27.79 -17.08 -17.53
N ASP A 633 28.92 -17.71 -17.22
CA ASP A 633 29.38 -17.88 -15.84
C ASP A 633 29.64 -16.53 -15.15
N ALA A 634 30.19 -15.55 -15.87
CA ALA A 634 30.37 -14.19 -15.35
C ALA A 634 29.02 -13.49 -15.10
N THR A 635 28.05 -13.65 -15.99
CA THR A 635 26.70 -13.10 -15.84
C THR A 635 25.99 -13.73 -14.64
N LEU A 636 26.01 -15.06 -14.53
CA LEU A 636 25.43 -15.80 -13.40
C LEU A 636 26.07 -15.40 -12.08
N ALA A 637 27.39 -15.22 -12.03
CA ALA A 637 28.06 -14.75 -10.83
C ALA A 637 27.57 -13.34 -10.41
N ALA A 638 27.43 -12.43 -11.38
CA ALA A 638 26.94 -11.07 -11.13
C ALA A 638 25.45 -11.03 -10.76
N THR A 639 24.62 -11.91 -11.31
CA THR A 639 23.19 -12.01 -10.98
C THR A 639 22.95 -12.78 -9.68
N ASP A 640 23.82 -13.71 -9.31
CA ASP A 640 23.82 -14.37 -8.00
C ASP A 640 24.15 -13.36 -6.89
N GLU A 641 25.16 -12.51 -7.11
CA GLU A 641 25.52 -11.43 -6.17
C GLU A 641 24.39 -10.41 -5.98
N ARG A 642 23.66 -10.10 -7.04
CA ARG A 642 22.47 -9.23 -7.01
C ARG A 642 21.20 -9.93 -6.52
N GLY A 643 21.25 -11.24 -6.26
CA GLY A 643 20.11 -12.03 -5.81
C GLY A 643 19.02 -12.25 -6.86
N HIS A 644 19.32 -12.07 -8.15
CA HIS A 644 18.40 -12.35 -9.27
C HIS A 644 18.41 -13.83 -9.68
N THR A 645 19.55 -14.49 -9.51
CA THR A 645 19.70 -15.93 -9.72
C THR A 645 20.18 -16.60 -8.45
N GLN A 646 20.00 -17.91 -8.38
CA GLN A 646 20.62 -18.72 -7.34
C GLN A 646 20.95 -20.13 -7.85
N PRO A 647 22.01 -20.76 -7.34
CA PRO A 647 22.30 -22.15 -7.65
C PRO A 647 21.31 -23.09 -6.95
N THR A 648 20.83 -24.10 -7.67
CA THR A 648 20.02 -25.19 -7.13
C THR A 648 20.91 -26.21 -6.41
N GLY A 649 20.47 -26.74 -5.28
CA GLY A 649 21.17 -27.86 -4.61
C GLY A 649 21.13 -29.15 -5.45
N GLY A 650 22.24 -29.91 -5.51
CA GLY A 650 22.28 -31.20 -6.21
C GLY A 650 23.66 -31.64 -6.69
N ARG A 651 23.74 -32.80 -7.36
CA ARG A 651 25.00 -33.37 -7.90
C ARG A 651 25.53 -32.63 -9.13
N ARG A 652 24.67 -31.94 -9.88
CA ARG A 652 25.04 -31.05 -10.99
C ARG A 652 24.46 -29.69 -10.65
N ALA A 653 25.32 -28.70 -10.42
CA ALA A 653 24.87 -27.34 -10.09
C ALA A 653 24.14 -26.76 -11.31
N MET A 654 22.90 -26.33 -11.11
CA MET A 654 22.09 -25.58 -12.08
C MET A 654 21.73 -24.25 -11.44
N HIS A 655 21.27 -23.29 -12.23
CA HIS A 655 20.77 -22.00 -11.76
C HIS A 655 19.27 -21.86 -12.01
N THR A 656 18.61 -21.03 -11.21
CA THR A 656 17.20 -20.65 -11.38
C THR A 656 16.99 -19.17 -11.03
N LEU A 657 15.90 -18.57 -11.51
CA LEU A 657 15.53 -17.20 -11.16
C LEU A 657 14.91 -17.15 -9.76
N THR A 658 15.34 -16.17 -8.96
CA THR A 658 14.59 -15.74 -7.78
C THR A 658 13.35 -14.92 -8.21
N PRO A 659 12.40 -14.62 -7.31
CA PRO A 659 11.28 -13.75 -7.68
C PRO A 659 11.73 -12.34 -8.11
N ALA A 660 12.71 -11.74 -7.42
CA ALA A 660 13.34 -10.49 -7.85
C ALA A 660 14.00 -10.61 -9.25
N GLY A 661 14.64 -11.75 -9.54
CA GLY A 661 15.20 -12.02 -10.87
C GLY A 661 14.14 -12.17 -11.97
N ARG A 662 12.96 -12.70 -11.66
CA ARG A 662 11.82 -12.72 -12.59
C ARG A 662 11.35 -11.30 -12.90
N ALA A 663 11.26 -10.43 -11.89
CA ALA A 663 10.92 -9.02 -12.09
C ALA A 663 11.97 -8.28 -12.92
N ARG A 664 13.27 -8.50 -12.66
CA ARG A 664 14.37 -7.98 -13.48
C ARG A 664 14.26 -8.44 -14.94
N ALA A 665 13.97 -9.73 -15.17
CA ALA A 665 13.79 -10.27 -16.52
C ALA A 665 12.60 -9.62 -17.26
N VAL A 666 11.49 -9.35 -16.56
CA VAL A 666 10.34 -8.62 -17.12
C VAL A 666 10.74 -7.21 -17.54
N LEU A 667 11.49 -6.47 -16.72
CA LEU A 667 11.96 -5.13 -17.06
C LEU A 667 12.92 -5.15 -18.26
N LEU A 668 13.85 -6.10 -18.30
CA LEU A 668 14.78 -6.26 -19.43
C LEU A 668 14.06 -6.63 -20.73
N ALA A 669 12.94 -7.35 -20.66
CA ALA A 669 12.09 -7.66 -21.81
C ALA A 669 11.25 -6.45 -22.26
N GLY A 670 10.93 -5.55 -21.33
CA GLY A 670 9.97 -4.46 -21.44
C GLY A 670 10.15 -3.55 -22.67
N ASP A 671 11.38 -3.18 -23.03
CA ASP A 671 11.64 -2.21 -24.12
C ASP A 671 12.17 -2.84 -25.41
N ARG A 672 12.24 -4.18 -25.48
CA ARG A 672 12.95 -4.87 -26.58
C ARG A 672 12.15 -4.98 -27.87
N LEU A 673 10.83 -5.06 -27.75
CA LEU A 673 9.92 -5.18 -28.90
C LEU A 673 9.04 -3.94 -29.03
N SER A 674 9.04 -3.33 -30.20
CA SER A 674 8.03 -2.32 -30.53
C SER A 674 6.62 -2.89 -30.47
N ALA A 675 5.60 -2.04 -30.32
CA ALA A 675 4.21 -2.47 -30.31
C ALA A 675 3.84 -3.29 -31.57
N THR A 676 4.33 -2.89 -32.74
CA THR A 676 4.14 -3.61 -34.01
C THR A 676 4.80 -4.99 -34.00
N GLN A 677 6.03 -5.10 -33.46
CA GLN A 677 6.71 -6.39 -33.31
C GLN A 677 5.96 -7.31 -32.35
N ARG A 678 5.48 -6.80 -31.20
CA ARG A 678 4.66 -7.60 -30.28
C ARG A 678 3.35 -8.07 -30.90
N SER A 679 2.66 -7.21 -31.63
CA SER A 679 1.46 -7.60 -32.40
C SER A 679 1.78 -8.72 -33.38
N THR A 680 2.92 -8.65 -34.06
CA THR A 680 3.37 -9.71 -34.98
C THR A 680 3.62 -11.02 -34.22
N VAL A 681 4.28 -10.97 -33.06
CA VAL A 681 4.48 -12.17 -32.22
C VAL A 681 3.14 -12.74 -31.76
N ALA A 682 2.17 -11.90 -31.42
CA ALA A 682 0.83 -12.34 -31.01
C ALA A 682 0.10 -13.07 -32.15
N ASP A 683 0.08 -12.50 -33.36
CA ASP A 683 -0.54 -13.14 -34.53
C ASP A 683 0.13 -14.48 -34.89
N VAL A 684 1.47 -14.52 -34.78
CA VAL A 684 2.24 -15.74 -35.03
C VAL A 684 2.04 -16.78 -33.92
N TYR A 685 1.85 -16.35 -32.68
CA TYR A 685 1.51 -17.22 -31.55
C TYR A 685 0.16 -17.92 -31.77
N GLU A 686 -0.87 -17.20 -32.19
CA GLU A 686 -2.17 -17.80 -32.53
C GLU A 686 -2.02 -18.84 -33.66
N SER A 687 -1.15 -18.57 -34.64
CA SER A 687 -0.82 -19.54 -35.70
C SER A 687 -0.03 -20.75 -35.18
N PHE A 688 0.77 -20.58 -34.13
CA PHE A 688 1.53 -21.63 -33.46
C PHE A 688 0.64 -22.57 -32.63
N LEU A 689 -0.51 -22.12 -32.13
CA LEU A 689 -1.41 -22.97 -31.32
C LEU A 689 -1.92 -24.20 -32.08
N PHE A 690 -2.02 -24.16 -33.41
CA PHE A 690 -2.40 -25.33 -34.21
C PHE A 690 -1.33 -26.44 -34.16
N PRO A 691 -0.08 -26.21 -34.61
CA PRO A 691 0.98 -27.21 -34.49
C PRO A 691 1.31 -27.55 -33.02
N ASN A 692 1.06 -26.65 -32.06
CA ASN A 692 1.21 -26.91 -30.62
C ASN A 692 0.37 -28.12 -30.17
N ARG A 693 -0.91 -28.15 -30.53
CA ARG A 693 -1.82 -29.27 -30.21
C ARG A 693 -1.37 -30.56 -30.88
N ASP A 694 -0.88 -30.48 -32.12
CA ASP A 694 -0.41 -31.64 -32.86
C ASP A 694 0.86 -32.25 -32.23
N VAL A 695 1.83 -31.45 -31.77
CA VAL A 695 3.03 -31.97 -31.08
C VAL A 695 2.66 -32.72 -29.80
N LYS A 696 1.73 -32.19 -28.99
CA LYS A 696 1.26 -32.88 -27.77
C LYS A 696 0.64 -34.24 -28.08
N GLN A 697 -0.23 -34.29 -29.09
CA GLN A 697 -0.84 -35.55 -29.49
C GLN A 697 0.23 -36.52 -30.02
N LEU A 698 1.21 -36.02 -30.79
CA LEU A 698 2.29 -36.85 -31.32
C LEU A 698 3.15 -37.48 -30.24
N THR A 699 3.49 -36.73 -29.19
CA THR A 699 4.30 -37.27 -28.09
C THR A 699 3.51 -38.31 -27.28
N ALA A 700 2.22 -38.08 -27.03
CA ALA A 700 1.34 -39.07 -26.40
C ALA A 700 1.22 -40.35 -27.25
N ASP A 701 1.01 -40.21 -28.57
CA ASP A 701 0.90 -41.34 -29.49
C ASP A 701 2.21 -42.13 -29.57
N ALA A 702 3.36 -41.45 -29.64
CA ALA A 702 4.68 -42.09 -29.66
C ALA A 702 4.97 -42.85 -28.36
N GLN A 703 4.59 -42.30 -27.20
CA GLN A 703 4.71 -42.98 -25.90
C GLN A 703 3.83 -44.24 -25.83
N SER A 704 2.71 -44.26 -26.54
CA SER A 704 1.85 -45.44 -26.69
C SER A 704 2.37 -46.48 -27.70
N GLY A 705 3.47 -46.19 -28.39
CA GLY A 705 4.13 -47.07 -29.35
C GLY A 705 3.67 -46.90 -30.81
N ALA A 706 2.93 -45.84 -31.13
CA ALA A 706 2.55 -45.53 -32.51
C ALA A 706 3.74 -45.00 -33.32
N ASP A 707 3.75 -45.29 -34.63
CA ASP A 707 4.68 -44.64 -35.55
C ASP A 707 4.15 -43.26 -35.94
N VAL A 708 4.88 -42.23 -35.55
CA VAL A 708 4.48 -40.82 -35.70
C VAL A 708 5.35 -40.06 -36.70
N THR A 709 6.28 -40.72 -37.38
CA THR A 709 7.31 -40.06 -38.20
C THR A 709 6.74 -39.13 -39.27
N GLU A 710 5.76 -39.57 -40.07
CA GLU A 710 5.18 -38.74 -41.14
C GLU A 710 4.46 -37.51 -40.59
N ARG A 711 3.71 -37.67 -39.49
CA ARG A 711 3.02 -36.54 -38.85
C ARG A 711 4.00 -35.56 -38.21
N LEU A 712 5.10 -36.05 -37.62
CA LEU A 712 6.15 -35.21 -37.07
C LEU A 712 6.81 -34.34 -38.16
N GLU A 713 7.02 -34.87 -39.37
CA GLU A 713 7.55 -34.10 -40.51
C GLU A 713 6.62 -32.94 -40.91
N VAL A 714 5.31 -33.20 -40.97
CA VAL A 714 4.31 -32.18 -41.30
C VAL A 714 4.33 -31.06 -40.26
N VAL A 715 4.29 -31.44 -38.98
CA VAL A 715 4.28 -30.50 -37.86
C VAL A 715 5.60 -29.73 -37.78
N HIS A 716 6.73 -30.37 -38.07
CA HIS A 716 8.02 -29.71 -38.14
C HIS A 716 8.06 -28.64 -39.23
N GLY A 717 7.51 -28.91 -40.41
CA GLY A 717 7.36 -27.91 -41.47
C GLY A 717 6.50 -26.72 -41.07
N GLN A 718 5.40 -26.97 -40.35
CA GLN A 718 4.53 -25.90 -39.80
C GLN A 718 5.27 -25.05 -38.76
N ILE A 719 5.96 -25.67 -37.81
CA ILE A 719 6.77 -24.98 -36.80
C ILE A 719 7.91 -24.19 -37.47
N GLY A 720 8.53 -24.72 -38.52
CA GLY A 720 9.55 -24.01 -39.30
C GLY A 720 9.03 -22.72 -39.91
N ALA A 721 7.80 -22.71 -40.43
CA ALA A 721 7.16 -21.50 -40.98
C ALA A 721 6.83 -20.46 -39.91
N VAL A 722 6.46 -20.91 -38.70
CA VAL A 722 6.28 -20.06 -37.51
C VAL A 722 7.62 -19.42 -37.11
N LEU A 723 8.66 -20.23 -36.97
CA LEU A 723 9.99 -19.79 -36.55
C LEU A 723 10.66 -18.84 -37.54
N ALA A 724 10.41 -19.00 -38.85
CA ALA A 724 10.89 -18.06 -39.86
C ALA A 724 10.33 -16.64 -39.62
N GLN A 725 9.02 -16.53 -39.36
CA GLN A 725 8.38 -15.25 -39.07
C GLN A 725 8.85 -14.65 -37.74
N LEU A 726 8.98 -15.49 -36.70
CA LEU A 726 9.49 -15.04 -35.41
C LEU A 726 10.96 -14.60 -35.48
N GLY A 727 11.78 -15.30 -36.25
CA GLY A 727 13.20 -14.96 -36.44
C GLY A 727 13.44 -13.62 -37.12
N ASP A 728 12.51 -13.17 -37.97
CA ASP A 728 12.52 -11.83 -38.57
C ASP A 728 12.20 -10.73 -37.54
N VAL A 729 11.48 -11.08 -36.46
CA VAL A 729 11.15 -10.16 -35.35
C VAL A 729 12.26 -10.10 -34.32
N ASP A 730 12.72 -11.26 -33.86
CA ASP A 730 13.80 -11.41 -32.88
C ASP A 730 14.69 -12.62 -33.25
N PRO A 731 15.99 -12.41 -33.54
CA PRO A 731 16.91 -13.46 -33.95
C PRO A 731 17.02 -14.65 -32.98
N ARG A 732 16.69 -14.47 -31.69
CA ARG A 732 16.74 -15.58 -30.73
C ARG A 732 15.81 -16.74 -31.11
N PHE A 733 14.67 -16.44 -31.74
CA PHE A 733 13.73 -17.48 -32.15
C PHE A 733 14.31 -18.42 -33.20
N GLY A 734 15.25 -17.95 -34.03
CA GLY A 734 15.94 -18.78 -35.02
C GLY A 734 16.71 -19.96 -34.40
N ARG A 735 17.17 -19.82 -33.14
CA ARG A 735 17.91 -20.89 -32.43
C ARG A 735 17.05 -22.11 -32.11
N TYR A 736 15.74 -21.93 -31.91
CA TYR A 736 14.82 -23.05 -31.76
C TYR A 736 14.78 -23.91 -33.03
N GLY A 737 14.83 -23.27 -34.21
CA GLY A 737 14.84 -23.98 -35.49
C GLY A 737 16.04 -24.91 -35.62
N GLU A 738 17.25 -24.41 -35.31
CA GLU A 738 18.46 -25.22 -35.32
C GLU A 738 18.40 -26.41 -34.35
N ARG A 739 17.85 -26.19 -33.15
CA ARG A 739 17.71 -27.22 -32.11
C ARG A 739 16.67 -28.28 -32.48
N LEU A 740 15.54 -27.88 -33.03
CA LEU A 740 14.49 -28.78 -33.52
C LEU A 740 15.00 -29.60 -34.72
N GLU A 741 15.74 -29.00 -35.65
CA GLU A 741 16.33 -29.72 -36.79
C GLU A 741 17.34 -30.79 -36.33
N ARG A 742 18.16 -30.48 -35.31
CA ARG A 742 19.06 -31.48 -34.70
C ARG A 742 18.28 -32.64 -34.09
N ALA A 743 17.22 -32.35 -33.32
CA ALA A 743 16.40 -33.37 -32.67
C ALA A 743 15.67 -34.27 -33.68
N ILE A 744 15.01 -33.68 -34.69
CA ILE A 744 14.32 -34.46 -35.73
C ILE A 744 15.31 -35.26 -36.60
N THR A 745 16.51 -34.73 -36.86
CA THR A 745 17.56 -35.48 -37.57
C THR A 745 18.05 -36.70 -36.78
N ALA A 746 18.23 -36.56 -35.46
CA ALA A 746 18.56 -37.70 -34.59
C ALA A 746 17.43 -38.75 -34.59
N TYR A 747 16.17 -38.29 -34.53
CA TYR A 747 15.00 -39.16 -34.60
C TYR A 747 14.90 -39.91 -35.93
N ARG A 748 15.12 -39.23 -37.06
CA ARG A 748 15.24 -39.82 -38.41
C ARG A 748 16.37 -40.86 -38.47
N GLY A 749 17.47 -40.61 -37.73
CA GLY A 749 18.61 -41.51 -37.56
C GLY A 749 18.32 -42.75 -36.72
N GLY A 750 17.11 -42.88 -36.15
CA GLY A 750 16.67 -44.03 -35.36
C GLY A 750 16.73 -43.83 -33.85
N ASP A 751 17.17 -42.67 -33.37
CA ASP A 751 17.17 -42.34 -31.94
C ASP A 751 15.76 -41.94 -31.48
N ARG A 752 15.02 -42.89 -30.91
CA ARG A 752 13.65 -42.64 -30.44
C ARG A 752 13.61 -41.73 -29.21
N ASP A 753 14.70 -41.64 -28.43
CA ASP A 753 14.77 -40.73 -27.28
C ASP A 753 14.73 -39.27 -27.72
N ALA A 754 15.23 -38.97 -28.93
CA ALA A 754 15.28 -37.62 -29.48
C ALA A 754 13.91 -36.96 -29.69
N LEU A 755 12.80 -37.71 -29.61
CA LEU A 755 11.45 -37.15 -29.71
C LEU A 755 10.95 -36.56 -28.39
N ALA A 756 11.06 -37.31 -27.29
CA ALA A 756 10.33 -36.97 -26.06
C ALA A 756 11.05 -37.35 -24.75
N ARG A 757 12.33 -37.73 -24.79
CA ARG A 757 13.07 -38.01 -23.56
C ARG A 757 13.26 -36.69 -22.78
N PRO A 758 12.78 -36.59 -21.53
CA PRO A 758 12.90 -35.35 -20.75
C PRO A 758 14.34 -34.96 -20.49
N LEU A 759 14.59 -33.64 -20.45
CA LEU A 759 15.88 -33.04 -20.08
C LEU A 759 17.05 -33.52 -20.96
N SER A 760 16.77 -33.91 -22.20
CA SER A 760 17.79 -34.42 -23.14
C SER A 760 18.01 -33.49 -24.34
N GLY A 761 17.24 -32.40 -24.42
CA GLY A 761 17.19 -31.58 -25.63
C GLY A 761 16.39 -32.26 -26.74
N SER A 762 15.42 -33.10 -26.35
CA SER A 762 14.52 -33.76 -27.28
C SER A 762 13.64 -32.75 -28.03
N TYR A 763 13.02 -33.18 -29.12
CA TYR A 763 12.11 -32.33 -29.90
C TYR A 763 11.02 -31.72 -29.00
N HIS A 764 10.45 -32.51 -28.09
CA HIS A 764 9.48 -32.07 -27.11
C HIS A 764 10.06 -31.03 -26.13
N ASP A 765 11.27 -31.23 -25.61
CA ASP A 765 11.90 -30.24 -24.71
C ASP A 765 12.05 -28.88 -25.41
N VAL A 766 12.58 -28.88 -26.64
CA VAL A 766 12.80 -27.64 -27.42
C VAL A 766 11.48 -26.96 -27.81
N TRP A 767 10.45 -27.74 -28.16
CA TRP A 767 9.12 -27.21 -28.47
C TRP A 767 8.43 -26.61 -27.23
N MET A 768 8.53 -27.25 -26.06
CA MET A 768 8.01 -26.69 -24.80
C MET A 768 8.73 -25.37 -24.45
N GLU A 769 10.04 -25.32 -24.65
CA GLU A 769 10.81 -24.08 -24.45
C GLU A 769 10.38 -22.97 -25.42
N LEU A 770 10.07 -23.29 -26.68
CA LEU A 770 9.54 -22.30 -27.65
C LEU A 770 8.18 -21.76 -27.20
N HIS A 771 7.28 -22.65 -26.75
CA HIS A 771 5.97 -22.25 -26.27
C HIS A 771 6.09 -21.31 -25.07
N GLU A 772 6.91 -21.68 -24.08
CA GLU A 772 7.13 -20.86 -22.89
C GLU A 772 7.80 -19.52 -23.23
N ASP A 773 8.72 -19.51 -24.20
CA ASP A 773 9.38 -18.28 -24.63
C ASP A 773 8.40 -17.30 -25.31
N LEU A 774 7.47 -17.82 -26.12
CA LEU A 774 6.41 -17.01 -26.72
C LEU A 774 5.46 -16.43 -25.66
N ILE A 775 5.04 -17.24 -24.68
CA ILE A 775 4.21 -16.78 -23.57
C ILE A 775 4.92 -15.67 -22.78
N ALA A 776 6.19 -15.88 -22.42
CA ALA A 776 6.99 -14.90 -21.70
C ALA A 776 7.19 -13.61 -22.51
N THR A 777 7.41 -13.72 -23.82
CA THR A 777 7.58 -12.57 -24.73
C THR A 777 6.30 -11.73 -24.85
N LEU A 778 5.15 -12.38 -24.83
CA LEU A 778 3.85 -11.73 -24.90
C LEU A 778 3.34 -11.25 -23.52
N GLY A 779 4.03 -11.59 -22.43
CA GLY A 779 3.60 -11.27 -21.08
C GLY A 779 2.25 -11.90 -20.71
N ARG A 780 1.91 -13.05 -21.31
CA ARG A 780 0.63 -13.74 -21.07
C ARG A 780 0.78 -14.75 -19.93
N GLU A 781 -0.32 -15.04 -19.24
CA GLU A 781 -0.43 -16.24 -18.43
C GLU A 781 -0.95 -17.40 -19.29
N ARG A 782 -0.53 -18.62 -18.97
CA ARG A 782 -0.99 -19.81 -19.68
C ARG A 782 -2.43 -20.14 -19.30
N THR A 783 -3.27 -20.38 -20.29
CA THR A 783 -4.69 -20.74 -20.16
C THR A 783 -4.97 -22.14 -20.73
N GLU A 784 -6.17 -22.68 -20.49
CA GLU A 784 -6.59 -23.95 -21.11
C GLU A 784 -6.66 -23.85 -22.64
N ASP A 785 -6.92 -22.67 -23.20
CA ASP A 785 -7.00 -22.45 -24.65
C ASP A 785 -5.62 -22.49 -25.34
N ASP A 786 -4.56 -22.22 -24.57
CA ASP A 786 -3.16 -22.33 -24.98
C ASP A 786 -2.68 -23.79 -25.03
N GLU A 787 -3.47 -24.72 -24.48
CA GLU A 787 -3.17 -26.14 -24.48
C GLU A 787 -3.62 -26.88 -25.76
#